data_AF-A0A358Y762-F1
#
_entry.id   AF-A0A358Y762-F1
#
_cell.length_a   1.000
_cell.length_b   1.000
_cell.length_c   1.000
_cell.angle_alpha   90.00
_cell.angle_beta   90.00
_cell.angle_gamma   90.00
#
_symmetry.space_group_name_H-M   'P 1'
#
loop_
_entity.id
_entity.type
_entity.pdbx_description
1 polymer ?
#
loop_
_entity_poly.entity_id
_entity_poly.type
_entity_poly.pdbx_seq_one_letter_code
_entity_poly.pdbx_strand_id
1 'polypeptide(L)'
;MKMKKIILSGLLAVSSLMTFAQTISDARNMGIGQTVTIRGVVTNGTELGSIRYVQDATGALPIYGTGLNSLLRGDSVTATGPLLDFSGLLEISPVSNFIDHGPSLGGLPTPQIVPLSVINEAIEAQLVRVDNVTFVQTGNFATGNSTVQITDGSTTLDVRINGTTNIDGTAIPTGPVSIVALVGQFNANYQLVPRDLNDIFPYIAPAREINVKMGGLTVLNNGTYIIGNVASTNVTIENSGSQNLTVTATTLSGTNAADFTGTFSGTVNPTSSQSFTLNFAPTGTGTRTATLSIANDDSDENPYVITLSAVGTDNLATEPTSNPTNLTFPLIKAYTLGGQYAAGVNAEKYIVLWKNGSAVTGVPTDGTTYERGDVIGDAKVAYIGSGMSFTPRHVIANQNYHFAVYAFNGPDGFENYKTTAPATGNVTSQGAQIGNYYNGINSNSSSFLTNLSALINPHNFVSYFNYKTTMMNQFEIRDTTAGQSYVVCVYSGERKVFNDPFDWTATGYSREHTYSHSWMPTFPADNPEQKEYNDQHNLYPTNLQNANTPRSNLPLDIITGNTVFTYLGCSVGYNSSNQLCFTPRPEQRGNAARSIFYMATCYNGQLGNNWQIPTNQNQDILKQWHYADLPDNYEIARHEYIYSLQNNRNPYIDSTDFVCHVNFSNMTYDACQVGLQEKLEANFSVFPVPSNNKVYAQVNGLNIVSYSVSDAQGREIMSATTLNLPVLELSADKFKSGVYILKVGTELGTVQSSFIIE
;
A
#
# COMPACT_ATOMS: atom_id res chain seq x y z
N MET A 1 33.83 54.56 25.72
CA MET A 1 33.85 53.14 26.08
C MET A 1 32.94 52.40 25.09
N LYS A 2 33.49 51.75 24.07
CA LYS A 2 32.73 51.10 22.99
C LYS A 2 32.47 49.64 23.37
N MET A 3 31.24 49.27 23.67
CA MET A 3 30.83 47.87 23.85
C MET A 3 30.54 47.24 22.47
N LYS A 4 31.34 46.23 22.11
CA LYS A 4 31.18 45.40 20.92
C LYS A 4 29.94 44.50 21.08
N LYS A 5 29.02 44.55 20.11
CA LYS A 5 27.98 43.53 19.93
C LYS A 5 28.65 42.29 19.30
N ILE A 6 28.63 41.18 20.01
CA ILE A 6 29.00 39.86 19.46
C ILE A 6 27.73 39.32 18.80
N ILE A 7 27.77 39.19 17.47
CA ILE A 7 26.73 38.50 16.69
C ILE A 7 27.10 37.01 16.74
N LEU A 8 26.32 36.23 17.46
CA LEU A 8 26.41 34.78 17.47
C LEU A 8 25.60 34.26 16.28
N SER A 9 26.27 34.04 15.15
CA SER A 9 25.71 33.35 13.99
C SER A 9 25.53 31.87 14.33
N GLY A 10 24.29 31.47 14.60
CA GLY A 10 23.90 30.07 14.77
C GLY A 10 24.06 29.31 13.46
N LEU A 11 24.94 28.32 13.47
CA LEU A 11 25.08 27.33 12.41
C LEU A 11 23.81 26.46 12.43
N LEU A 12 22.88 26.66 11.48
CA LEU A 12 21.84 25.67 11.20
C LEU A 12 22.54 24.42 10.65
N ALA A 13 22.72 23.42 11.50
CA ALA A 13 23.02 22.07 11.05
C ALA A 13 21.74 21.52 10.40
N VAL A 14 21.63 21.68 9.08
CA VAL A 14 20.68 20.91 8.28
C VAL A 14 21.19 19.47 8.30
N SER A 15 20.68 18.65 9.21
CA SER A 15 20.86 17.20 9.13
C SER A 15 20.07 16.73 7.91
N SER A 16 20.75 16.55 6.78
CA SER A 16 20.18 15.79 5.67
C SER A 16 19.92 14.37 6.18
N LEU A 17 18.66 14.03 6.40
CA LEU A 17 18.22 12.64 6.55
C LEU A 17 18.58 11.95 5.23
N MET A 18 19.71 11.23 5.21
CA MET A 18 20.01 10.34 4.10
C MET A 18 18.98 9.20 4.17
N THR A 19 18.05 9.16 3.23
CA THR A 19 17.19 8.00 3.01
C THR A 19 18.07 6.88 2.48
N PHE A 20 18.34 5.87 3.32
CA PHE A 20 19.06 4.67 2.88
C PHE A 20 18.14 3.85 1.98
N ALA A 21 18.69 3.35 0.87
CA ALA A 21 17.96 2.41 0.02
C ALA A 21 17.76 1.08 0.76
N GLN A 22 16.53 0.59 0.80
CA GLN A 22 16.20 -0.74 1.30
C GLN A 22 16.56 -1.81 0.26
N THR A 23 16.66 -3.07 0.69
CA THR A 23 16.79 -4.18 -0.26
C THR A 23 15.54 -4.29 -1.11
N ILE A 24 15.65 -4.79 -2.33
CA ILE A 24 14.48 -4.95 -3.19
C ILE A 24 13.47 -5.92 -2.57
N SER A 25 13.92 -6.99 -1.92
CA SER A 25 13.02 -7.89 -1.18
C SER A 25 12.22 -7.16 -0.09
N ASP A 26 12.83 -6.23 0.64
CA ASP A 26 12.11 -5.41 1.64
C ASP A 26 11.06 -4.51 1.00
N ALA A 27 11.41 -3.88 -0.13
CA ALA A 27 10.48 -3.04 -0.88
C ALA A 27 9.27 -3.84 -1.33
N ARG A 28 9.45 -5.06 -1.85
CA ARG A 28 8.33 -5.90 -2.28
C ARG A 28 7.34 -6.26 -1.17
N ASN A 29 7.78 -6.27 0.09
CA ASN A 29 6.94 -6.55 1.26
C ASN A 29 6.22 -5.31 1.82
N MET A 30 6.45 -4.13 1.26
CA MET A 30 5.70 -2.93 1.65
C MET A 30 4.35 -2.87 0.93
N GLY A 31 3.37 -2.23 1.58
CA GLY A 31 2.03 -2.10 1.00
C GLY A 31 2.02 -1.24 -0.27
N ILE A 32 1.10 -1.55 -1.19
CA ILE A 32 0.88 -0.74 -2.40
C ILE A 32 0.68 0.75 -2.04
N GLY A 33 1.36 1.60 -2.81
CA GLY A 33 1.49 3.07 -2.75
C GLY A 33 2.31 3.64 -1.61
N GLN A 34 2.95 2.78 -0.83
CA GLN A 34 4.07 3.20 0.00
C GLN A 34 5.24 3.68 -0.87
N THR A 35 5.81 4.82 -0.52
CA THR A 35 7.05 5.29 -1.17
C THR A 35 8.22 4.46 -0.68
N VAL A 36 8.86 3.74 -1.59
CA VAL A 36 10.06 2.95 -1.33
C VAL A 36 11.26 3.56 -2.03
N THR A 37 12.46 3.30 -1.51
CA THR A 37 13.72 3.67 -2.17
C THR A 37 14.59 2.42 -2.33
N ILE A 38 14.85 2.00 -3.55
CA ILE A 38 15.67 0.81 -3.86
C ILE A 38 16.98 1.21 -4.54
N ARG A 39 17.96 0.30 -4.52
CA ARG A 39 19.17 0.38 -5.35
C ARG A 39 19.44 -0.96 -6.01
N GLY A 40 19.69 -0.96 -7.31
CA GLY A 40 20.04 -2.17 -8.06
C GLY A 40 20.64 -1.86 -9.43
N VAL A 41 20.73 -2.89 -10.27
CA VAL A 41 21.23 -2.81 -11.65
C VAL A 41 20.08 -2.94 -12.64
N VAL A 42 20.06 -2.08 -13.64
CA VAL A 42 19.03 -2.05 -14.69
C VAL A 42 19.24 -3.21 -15.67
N THR A 43 18.22 -4.05 -15.88
CA THR A 43 18.32 -5.30 -16.65
C THR A 43 17.74 -5.24 -18.07
N ASN A 44 17.04 -4.15 -18.43
CA ASN A 44 16.57 -3.85 -19.79
C ASN A 44 16.84 -2.39 -20.18
N GLY A 45 16.77 -2.08 -21.47
CA GLY A 45 16.81 -0.72 -22.02
C GLY A 45 15.46 -0.24 -22.56
N THR A 46 15.53 0.75 -23.45
CA THR A 46 14.37 1.39 -24.10
C THR A 46 13.56 0.46 -25.00
N GLU A 47 14.09 -0.72 -25.34
CA GLU A 47 13.42 -1.72 -26.17
C GLU A 47 12.10 -2.23 -25.58
N LEU A 48 11.90 -2.13 -24.26
CA LEU A 48 10.64 -2.43 -23.58
C LEU A 48 9.80 -1.18 -23.27
N GLY A 49 10.15 -0.03 -23.82
CA GLY A 49 9.50 1.25 -23.57
C GLY A 49 10.05 1.98 -22.34
N SER A 50 9.14 2.55 -21.54
CA SER A 50 9.51 3.45 -20.43
C SER A 50 9.84 2.73 -19.11
N ILE A 51 9.54 1.43 -19.02
CA ILE A 51 9.81 0.62 -17.83
C ILE A 51 11.30 0.25 -17.74
N ARG A 52 11.85 0.20 -16.54
CA ARG A 52 13.17 -0.36 -16.23
C ARG A 52 13.06 -1.38 -15.12
N TYR A 53 13.45 -2.60 -15.39
CA TYR A 53 13.62 -3.66 -14.40
C TYR A 53 14.92 -3.41 -13.67
N VAL A 54 14.85 -3.36 -12.33
CA VAL A 54 16.01 -3.11 -11.46
C VAL A 54 16.18 -4.32 -10.56
N GLN A 55 17.38 -4.88 -10.52
CA GLN A 55 17.68 -6.10 -9.78
C GLN A 55 18.89 -5.92 -8.85
N ASP A 56 18.78 -6.42 -7.62
CA ASP A 56 19.87 -6.54 -6.66
C ASP A 56 20.10 -8.01 -6.29
N ALA A 57 20.88 -8.28 -5.25
CA ALA A 57 21.16 -9.65 -4.80
C ALA A 57 19.97 -10.33 -4.10
N THR A 58 18.92 -9.58 -3.77
CA THR A 58 17.76 -10.02 -2.98
C THR A 58 16.48 -10.17 -3.81
N GLY A 59 16.41 -9.53 -4.97
CA GLY A 59 15.28 -9.65 -5.89
C GLY A 59 15.29 -8.59 -6.98
N ALA A 60 14.15 -8.44 -7.67
CA ALA A 60 13.94 -7.42 -8.68
C ALA A 60 12.61 -6.69 -8.48
N LEU A 61 12.60 -5.42 -8.84
CA LEU A 61 11.43 -4.55 -8.79
C LEU A 61 11.53 -3.54 -9.95
N PRO A 62 10.59 -3.55 -10.90
CA PRO A 62 10.56 -2.60 -11.99
C PRO A 62 10.25 -1.18 -11.49
N ILE A 63 10.72 -0.21 -12.25
CA ILE A 63 10.48 1.21 -12.03
C ILE A 63 9.89 1.81 -13.31
N TYR A 64 8.84 2.62 -13.17
CA TYR A 64 8.13 3.26 -14.27
C TYR A 64 7.96 4.76 -13.99
N GLY A 65 8.16 5.61 -14.99
CA GLY A 65 8.06 7.05 -14.82
C GLY A 65 8.69 7.85 -15.96
N THR A 66 8.68 9.17 -15.82
CA THR A 66 9.27 10.07 -16.80
C THR A 66 10.79 10.17 -16.64
N GLY A 67 11.54 10.32 -17.74
CA GLY A 67 12.99 10.55 -17.71
C GLY A 67 13.88 9.30 -17.58
N LEU A 68 13.28 8.12 -17.38
CA LEU A 68 14.00 6.84 -17.24
C LEU A 68 14.70 6.37 -18.51
N ASN A 69 14.43 7.01 -19.66
CA ASN A 69 15.09 6.71 -20.94
C ASN A 69 16.62 6.93 -20.90
N SER A 70 17.11 7.70 -19.93
CA SER A 70 18.55 7.91 -19.69
C SER A 70 19.25 6.70 -19.10
N LEU A 71 18.53 5.83 -18.39
CA LEU A 71 19.08 4.62 -17.78
C LEU A 71 19.27 3.52 -18.83
N LEU A 72 20.50 3.02 -18.95
CA LEU A 72 20.90 1.97 -19.87
C LEU A 72 20.95 0.61 -19.16
N ARG A 73 20.82 -0.46 -19.96
CA ARG A 73 21.00 -1.83 -19.49
C ARG A 73 22.42 -1.99 -18.93
N GLY A 74 22.52 -2.36 -17.66
CA GLY A 74 23.78 -2.50 -16.91
C GLY A 74 24.12 -1.32 -15.98
N ASP A 75 23.37 -0.22 -16.00
CA ASP A 75 23.58 0.90 -15.08
C ASP A 75 23.12 0.56 -13.66
N SER A 76 23.80 1.10 -12.65
CA SER A 76 23.35 1.07 -11.27
C SER A 76 22.50 2.30 -10.97
N VAL A 77 21.29 2.09 -10.43
CA VAL A 77 20.34 3.16 -10.14
C VAL A 77 19.86 3.10 -8.70
N THR A 78 19.68 4.27 -8.08
CA THR A 78 18.85 4.43 -6.88
C THR A 78 17.55 5.10 -7.30
N ALA A 79 16.41 4.49 -7.02
CA ALA A 79 15.10 4.99 -7.43
C ALA A 79 14.13 5.05 -6.26
N THR A 80 13.34 6.12 -6.19
CA THR A 80 12.35 6.40 -5.16
C THR A 80 10.99 6.67 -5.77
N GLY A 81 9.93 6.05 -5.23
CA GLY A 81 8.55 6.33 -5.62
C GLY A 81 7.56 5.39 -4.92
N PRO A 82 6.25 5.62 -5.07
CA PRO A 82 5.23 4.74 -4.53
C PRO A 82 5.25 3.36 -5.22
N LEU A 83 5.04 2.31 -4.45
CA LEU A 83 4.74 0.97 -4.98
C LEU A 83 3.40 0.97 -5.68
N LEU A 84 3.29 0.18 -6.74
CA LEU A 84 2.07 0.04 -7.50
C LEU A 84 1.98 -1.41 -7.96
N ASP A 85 0.78 -1.99 -7.89
CA ASP A 85 0.46 -3.17 -8.68
C ASP A 85 -0.18 -2.68 -9.97
N PHE A 86 0.53 -2.85 -11.08
CA PHE A 86 0.03 -2.47 -12.39
C PHE A 86 -0.23 -3.73 -13.22
N SER A 87 -1.51 -4.09 -13.35
CA SER A 87 -1.93 -5.31 -14.03
C SER A 87 -1.20 -6.55 -13.49
N GLY A 88 -1.08 -6.68 -12.16
CA GLY A 88 -0.43 -7.81 -11.50
C GLY A 88 1.09 -7.72 -11.43
N LEU A 89 1.75 -6.75 -12.09
CA LEU A 89 3.18 -6.52 -11.91
C LEU A 89 3.41 -5.53 -10.77
N LEU A 90 4.15 -5.94 -9.74
CA LEU A 90 4.58 -5.02 -8.68
C LEU A 90 5.69 -4.10 -9.21
N GLU A 91 5.54 -2.79 -9.10
CA GLU A 91 6.49 -1.79 -9.62
C GLU A 91 6.57 -0.51 -8.75
N ILE A 92 7.61 0.30 -8.91
CA ILE A 92 7.65 1.69 -8.40
C ILE A 92 7.12 2.62 -9.48
N SER A 93 5.97 3.25 -9.24
CA SER A 93 5.26 3.98 -10.31
C SER A 93 4.30 5.07 -9.79
N PRO A 94 4.47 6.35 -10.19
CA PRO A 94 5.61 6.86 -10.95
C PRO A 94 6.86 7.03 -10.06
N VAL A 95 8.04 6.78 -10.61
CA VAL A 95 9.31 7.18 -9.99
C VAL A 95 9.29 8.68 -9.70
N SER A 96 9.39 9.03 -8.42
CA SER A 96 9.40 10.41 -7.93
C SER A 96 10.78 11.04 -8.04
N ASN A 97 11.83 10.24 -7.85
CA ASN A 97 13.22 10.65 -8.03
C ASN A 97 14.09 9.43 -8.36
N PHE A 98 15.16 9.63 -9.15
CA PHE A 98 16.20 8.63 -9.31
C PHE A 98 17.58 9.25 -9.45
N ILE A 99 18.60 8.48 -9.10
CA ILE A 99 20.02 8.81 -9.26
C ILE A 99 20.64 7.68 -10.07
N ASP A 100 21.14 8.03 -11.26
CA ASP A 100 21.97 7.16 -12.08
C ASP A 100 23.43 7.22 -11.59
N HIS A 101 23.99 6.07 -11.21
CA HIS A 101 25.38 5.94 -10.77
C HIS A 101 26.31 5.49 -11.91
N GLY A 102 25.79 5.39 -13.13
CA GLY A 102 26.49 4.87 -14.31
C GLY A 102 26.64 3.35 -14.29
N PRO A 103 27.51 2.79 -15.15
CA PRO A 103 27.68 1.35 -15.29
C PRO A 103 28.00 0.66 -13.98
N SER A 104 27.29 -0.43 -13.69
CA SER A 104 27.55 -1.29 -12.53
C SER A 104 28.98 -1.85 -12.57
N LEU A 105 29.70 -1.76 -11.44
CA LEU A 105 31.04 -2.36 -11.29
C LEU A 105 31.02 -3.89 -11.43
N GLY A 106 29.88 -4.52 -11.14
CA GLY A 106 29.66 -5.96 -11.31
C GLY A 106 29.16 -6.34 -12.71
N GLY A 107 28.94 -5.37 -13.60
CA GLY A 107 28.31 -5.59 -14.89
C GLY A 107 26.81 -5.87 -14.80
N LEU A 108 26.26 -6.42 -15.88
CA LEU A 108 24.87 -6.86 -15.95
C LEU A 108 24.69 -8.12 -15.07
N PRO A 109 23.59 -8.25 -14.31
CA PRO A 109 23.27 -9.50 -13.63
C PRO A 109 23.29 -10.67 -14.61
N THR A 110 23.98 -11.74 -14.26
CA THR A 110 23.96 -12.98 -15.04
C THR A 110 22.55 -13.58 -14.95
N PRO A 111 21.91 -13.92 -16.08
CA PRO A 111 20.60 -14.57 -16.05
C PRO A 111 20.65 -15.87 -15.25
N GLN A 112 19.71 -16.06 -14.33
CA GLN A 112 19.60 -17.30 -13.59
C GLN A 112 18.97 -18.38 -14.47
N ILE A 113 19.63 -19.51 -14.64
CA ILE A 113 19.11 -20.63 -15.43
C ILE A 113 18.05 -21.35 -14.60
N VAL A 114 16.83 -21.46 -15.12
CA VAL A 114 15.68 -21.99 -14.37
C VAL A 114 14.76 -22.84 -15.25
N PRO A 115 14.08 -23.87 -14.71
CA PRO A 115 12.98 -24.56 -15.40
C PRO A 115 11.70 -23.70 -15.43
N LEU A 116 10.76 -24.02 -16.33
CA LEU A 116 9.49 -23.27 -16.43
C LEU A 116 8.64 -23.35 -15.15
N SER A 117 8.78 -24.43 -14.37
CA SER A 117 7.98 -24.68 -13.17
C SER A 117 8.26 -23.73 -12.00
N VAL A 118 9.36 -22.98 -12.03
CA VAL A 118 9.70 -22.01 -10.95
C VAL A 118 9.35 -20.57 -11.30
N ILE A 119 8.77 -20.31 -12.48
CA ILE A 119 8.32 -18.97 -12.86
C ILE A 119 7.05 -18.60 -12.07
N ASN A 120 7.22 -17.79 -11.02
CA ASN A 120 6.18 -17.37 -10.08
C ASN A 120 6.56 -16.05 -9.39
N GLU A 121 5.76 -15.62 -8.41
CA GLU A 121 5.94 -14.38 -7.61
C GLU A 121 7.34 -14.23 -7.03
N ALA A 122 7.97 -15.31 -6.57
CA ALA A 122 9.23 -15.26 -5.84
C ALA A 122 10.40 -14.75 -6.70
N ILE A 123 10.30 -14.93 -8.02
CA ILE A 123 11.29 -14.46 -8.99
C ILE A 123 10.72 -13.43 -9.97
N GLU A 124 9.56 -12.85 -9.65
CA GLU A 124 8.97 -11.77 -10.44
C GLU A 124 10.00 -10.63 -10.63
N ALA A 125 10.02 -10.08 -11.84
CA ALA A 125 10.95 -9.07 -12.34
C ALA A 125 12.42 -9.49 -12.51
N GLN A 126 12.82 -10.69 -12.07
CA GLN A 126 14.21 -11.12 -12.18
C GLN A 126 14.57 -11.52 -13.62
N LEU A 127 15.85 -11.36 -13.97
CA LEU A 127 16.42 -11.81 -15.23
C LEU A 127 16.77 -13.31 -15.17
N VAL A 128 16.13 -14.09 -16.02
CA VAL A 128 16.27 -15.56 -16.06
C VAL A 128 16.66 -16.05 -17.45
N ARG A 129 17.17 -17.30 -17.55
CA ARG A 129 17.31 -18.08 -18.77
C ARG A 129 16.52 -19.37 -18.63
N VAL A 130 15.69 -19.69 -19.61
CA VAL A 130 15.01 -20.99 -19.70
C VAL A 130 15.56 -21.73 -20.93
N ASP A 131 15.95 -22.99 -20.76
CA ASP A 131 16.60 -23.78 -21.79
C ASP A 131 15.69 -24.93 -22.26
N ASN A 132 15.91 -25.41 -23.50
CA ASN A 132 15.20 -26.54 -24.10
C ASN A 132 13.67 -26.39 -24.17
N VAL A 133 13.18 -25.18 -24.47
CA VAL A 133 11.74 -24.92 -24.62
C VAL A 133 11.38 -24.78 -26.10
N THR A 134 10.15 -25.12 -26.48
CA THR A 134 9.66 -24.95 -27.85
C THR A 134 8.44 -24.03 -27.86
N PHE A 135 8.38 -23.11 -28.82
CA PHE A 135 7.17 -22.31 -29.05
C PHE A 135 6.01 -23.19 -29.50
N VAL A 136 4.84 -22.99 -28.89
CA VAL A 136 3.61 -23.71 -29.22
C VAL A 136 3.04 -23.23 -30.57
N GLN A 137 3.16 -21.93 -30.83
CA GLN A 137 2.74 -21.30 -32.07
C GLN A 137 3.83 -21.39 -33.15
N THR A 138 3.43 -21.28 -34.42
CA THR A 138 4.33 -21.27 -35.59
C THR A 138 4.04 -20.07 -36.48
N GLY A 139 4.91 -19.78 -37.45
CA GLY A 139 4.79 -18.63 -38.34
C GLY A 139 5.64 -17.47 -37.87
N ASN A 140 5.08 -16.27 -37.77
CA ASN A 140 5.76 -15.06 -37.30
C ASN A 140 5.15 -14.58 -35.99
N PHE A 141 5.95 -13.93 -35.15
CA PHE A 141 5.42 -13.11 -34.07
C PHE A 141 4.52 -12.03 -34.69
N ALA A 142 3.33 -11.83 -34.12
CA ALA A 142 2.38 -10.86 -34.67
C ALA A 142 2.90 -9.44 -34.50
N THR A 143 2.63 -8.56 -35.48
CA THR A 143 3.07 -7.16 -35.45
C THR A 143 2.46 -6.40 -34.28
N GLY A 144 3.29 -5.62 -33.60
CA GLY A 144 2.96 -4.97 -32.35
C GLY A 144 3.02 -5.92 -31.15
N ASN A 145 2.41 -5.47 -30.07
CA ASN A 145 2.37 -6.19 -28.80
C ASN A 145 1.63 -7.55 -28.93
N SER A 146 2.34 -8.68 -28.84
CA SER A 146 1.76 -10.03 -28.93
C SER A 146 2.14 -10.95 -27.75
N THR A 147 1.38 -12.02 -27.55
CA THR A 147 1.66 -13.07 -26.56
C THR A 147 1.61 -14.41 -27.26
N VAL A 148 2.67 -15.20 -27.09
CA VAL A 148 2.77 -16.59 -27.54
C VAL A 148 3.05 -17.48 -26.34
N GLN A 149 3.15 -18.79 -26.53
CA GLN A 149 3.43 -19.73 -25.46
C GLN A 149 4.62 -20.60 -25.80
N ILE A 150 5.35 -21.00 -24.77
CA ILE A 150 6.42 -21.99 -24.83
C ILE A 150 6.07 -23.19 -23.95
N THR A 151 6.67 -24.34 -24.25
CA THR A 151 6.56 -25.54 -23.43
C THR A 151 7.87 -26.29 -23.33
N ASP A 152 8.10 -26.89 -22.16
CA ASP A 152 9.15 -27.91 -21.91
C ASP A 152 8.62 -29.35 -22.09
N GLY A 153 7.38 -29.50 -22.58
CA GLY A 153 6.66 -30.77 -22.71
C GLY A 153 5.81 -31.14 -21.50
N SER A 154 5.99 -30.47 -20.36
CA SER A 154 5.23 -30.67 -19.12
C SER A 154 4.44 -29.43 -18.69
N THR A 155 5.05 -28.26 -18.81
CA THR A 155 4.53 -26.96 -18.40
C THR A 155 4.38 -26.09 -19.64
N THR A 156 3.38 -25.21 -19.64
CA THR A 156 3.23 -24.15 -20.64
C THR A 156 3.35 -22.80 -19.94
N LEU A 157 3.99 -21.83 -20.58
CA LEU A 157 4.17 -20.49 -20.05
C LEU A 157 4.01 -19.45 -21.15
N ASP A 158 3.43 -18.31 -20.82
CA ASP A 158 3.28 -17.19 -21.75
C ASP A 158 4.63 -16.50 -21.99
N VAL A 159 4.87 -16.09 -23.23
CA VAL A 159 5.99 -15.22 -23.64
C VAL A 159 5.42 -13.98 -24.27
N ARG A 160 5.72 -12.84 -23.65
CA ARG A 160 5.26 -11.51 -24.06
C ARG A 160 6.26 -10.88 -25.01
N ILE A 161 5.88 -10.74 -26.27
CA ILE A 161 6.66 -10.00 -27.25
C ILE A 161 6.16 -8.55 -27.29
N ASN A 162 7.02 -7.62 -26.91
CA ASN A 162 6.71 -6.20 -26.96
C ASN A 162 6.96 -5.68 -28.39
N GLY A 163 5.99 -4.95 -28.94
CA GLY A 163 6.02 -4.41 -30.30
C GLY A 163 7.13 -3.37 -30.54
N THR A 164 7.81 -2.89 -29.50
CA THR A 164 8.98 -2.00 -29.62
C THR A 164 10.31 -2.75 -29.70
N THR A 165 10.31 -4.08 -29.55
CA THR A 165 11.51 -4.91 -29.66
C THR A 165 11.80 -5.25 -31.13
N ASN A 166 13.04 -5.64 -31.43
CA ASN A 166 13.39 -6.16 -32.75
C ASN A 166 12.92 -7.61 -33.00
N ILE A 167 12.17 -8.21 -32.06
CA ILE A 167 11.53 -9.53 -32.20
C ILE A 167 10.18 -9.39 -32.94
N ASP A 168 9.57 -8.21 -32.88
CA ASP A 168 8.29 -7.95 -33.50
C ASP A 168 8.29 -8.26 -35.02
N GLY A 169 7.29 -9.00 -35.47
CA GLY A 169 7.14 -9.40 -36.88
C GLY A 169 8.13 -10.45 -37.40
N THR A 170 9.11 -10.90 -36.60
CA THR A 170 10.09 -11.91 -37.04
C THR A 170 9.50 -13.32 -37.03
N ALA A 171 10.16 -14.26 -37.70
CA ALA A 171 9.75 -15.66 -37.65
C ALA A 171 9.86 -16.21 -36.21
N ILE A 172 8.88 -17.01 -35.80
CA ILE A 172 8.94 -17.80 -34.58
C ILE A 172 9.93 -18.94 -34.83
N PRO A 173 10.96 -19.12 -33.97
CA PRO A 173 11.91 -20.21 -34.11
C PRO A 173 11.24 -21.58 -34.21
N THR A 174 11.72 -22.41 -35.12
CA THR A 174 11.30 -23.81 -35.23
C THR A 174 12.25 -24.70 -34.43
N GLY A 175 11.69 -25.48 -33.50
CA GLY A 175 12.44 -26.38 -32.63
C GLY A 175 12.84 -25.77 -31.28
N PRO A 176 13.64 -26.50 -30.48
CA PRO A 176 14.02 -26.07 -29.14
C PRO A 176 14.90 -24.82 -29.13
N VAL A 177 14.61 -23.90 -28.23
CA VAL A 177 15.34 -22.65 -28.01
C VAL A 177 15.71 -22.47 -26.54
N SER A 178 16.69 -21.60 -26.32
CA SER A 178 16.98 -20.97 -25.05
C SER A 178 16.45 -19.55 -25.09
N ILE A 179 15.84 -19.10 -23.98
CA ILE A 179 15.26 -17.76 -23.86
C ILE A 179 15.80 -17.08 -22.61
N VAL A 180 16.51 -15.97 -22.79
CA VAL A 180 16.83 -15.03 -21.70
C VAL A 180 15.71 -14.01 -21.59
N ALA A 181 15.13 -13.82 -20.42
CA ALA A 181 13.97 -12.93 -20.28
C ALA A 181 13.83 -12.38 -18.87
N LEU A 182 13.08 -11.29 -18.76
CA LEU A 182 12.58 -10.81 -17.49
C LEU A 182 11.31 -11.59 -17.13
N VAL A 183 11.15 -11.99 -15.87
CA VAL A 183 9.87 -12.54 -15.39
C VAL A 183 8.90 -11.38 -15.21
N GLY A 184 7.85 -11.34 -16.03
CA GLY A 184 6.76 -10.37 -15.89
C GLY A 184 5.49 -11.04 -15.39
N GLN A 185 4.50 -10.22 -15.07
CA GLN A 185 3.14 -10.66 -14.78
C GLN A 185 2.15 -9.79 -15.56
N PHE A 186 1.05 -10.41 -16.01
CA PHE A 186 -0.10 -9.70 -16.54
C PHE A 186 -1.38 -10.30 -16.00
N ASN A 187 -2.12 -9.50 -15.26
CA ASN A 187 -3.22 -9.91 -14.38
C ASN A 187 -2.75 -11.01 -13.42
N ALA A 188 -3.26 -12.23 -13.57
CA ALA A 188 -2.91 -13.37 -12.71
C ALA A 188 -1.85 -14.31 -13.32
N ASN A 189 -1.40 -14.05 -14.55
CA ASN A 189 -0.52 -14.96 -15.28
C ASN A 189 0.91 -14.43 -15.31
N TYR A 190 1.87 -15.27 -14.92
CA TYR A 190 3.29 -15.00 -15.15
C TYR A 190 3.67 -15.25 -16.60
N GLN A 191 4.63 -14.47 -17.08
CA GLN A 191 5.09 -14.48 -18.47
C GLN A 191 6.59 -14.18 -18.54
N LEU A 192 7.26 -14.67 -19.57
CA LEU A 192 8.60 -14.23 -19.91
C LEU A 192 8.53 -13.00 -20.83
N VAL A 193 9.36 -12.01 -20.59
CA VAL A 193 9.50 -10.80 -21.41
C VAL A 193 10.93 -10.73 -21.97
N PRO A 194 11.19 -11.31 -23.15
CA PRO A 194 12.48 -11.16 -23.83
C PRO A 194 12.72 -9.71 -24.24
N ARG A 195 13.97 -9.26 -24.23
CA ARG A 195 14.32 -7.86 -24.49
C ARG A 195 14.61 -7.63 -25.97
N ASP A 196 15.37 -8.53 -26.60
CA ASP A 196 15.75 -8.41 -28.00
C ASP A 196 16.00 -9.79 -28.66
N LEU A 197 16.20 -9.85 -29.97
CA LEU A 197 16.44 -11.11 -30.69
C LEU A 197 17.63 -11.93 -30.17
N ASN A 198 18.62 -11.32 -29.51
CA ASN A 198 19.74 -12.08 -28.95
C ASN A 198 19.33 -12.86 -27.69
N ASP A 199 18.19 -12.53 -27.10
CA ASP A 199 17.63 -13.26 -25.99
C ASP A 199 16.98 -14.59 -26.42
N ILE A 200 16.70 -14.80 -27.71
CA ILE A 200 16.10 -16.04 -28.23
C ILE A 200 17.06 -16.69 -29.21
N PHE A 201 17.66 -17.80 -28.81
CA PHE A 201 18.65 -18.50 -29.63
C PHE A 201 18.41 -20.01 -29.65
N PRO A 202 18.84 -20.72 -30.71
CA PRO A 202 18.69 -22.16 -30.80
C PRO A 202 19.28 -22.84 -29.57
N TYR A 203 18.52 -23.74 -28.95
CA TYR A 203 19.02 -24.52 -27.85
C TYR A 203 20.04 -25.51 -28.38
N ILE A 204 21.24 -25.46 -27.83
CA ILE A 204 22.27 -26.45 -28.04
C ILE A 204 22.34 -27.25 -26.76
N ALA A 205 21.96 -28.52 -26.82
CA ALA A 205 22.06 -29.41 -25.68
C ALA A 205 23.50 -29.38 -25.16
N PRO A 206 23.74 -28.90 -23.93
CA PRO A 206 25.06 -28.85 -23.37
C PRO A 206 25.59 -30.30 -23.24
N ALA A 207 26.91 -30.43 -23.23
CA ALA A 207 27.52 -31.75 -23.07
C ALA A 207 27.07 -32.37 -21.74
N ARG A 208 26.96 -31.56 -20.70
CA ARG A 208 26.53 -31.91 -19.35
C ARG A 208 25.72 -30.71 -18.84
N GLU A 209 24.66 -30.96 -18.08
CA GLU A 209 23.88 -29.91 -17.43
C GLU A 209 23.38 -30.47 -16.11
N ILE A 210 23.87 -29.97 -14.99
CA ILE A 210 23.49 -30.43 -13.67
C ILE A 210 22.23 -29.71 -13.17
N ASN A 211 21.25 -30.45 -12.67
CA ASN A 211 20.19 -29.89 -11.83
C ASN A 211 20.13 -30.65 -10.50
N VAL A 212 19.89 -29.94 -9.41
CA VAL A 212 19.81 -30.56 -8.08
C VAL A 212 18.42 -30.38 -7.51
N LYS A 213 17.79 -31.48 -7.12
CA LYS A 213 16.55 -31.47 -6.35
C LYS A 213 16.79 -31.92 -4.92
N MET A 214 16.25 -31.19 -3.95
CA MET A 214 16.25 -31.57 -2.55
C MET A 214 14.80 -31.67 -2.05
N GLY A 215 14.44 -32.82 -1.48
CA GLY A 215 13.05 -33.10 -1.11
C GLY A 215 12.07 -33.05 -2.30
N GLY A 216 12.57 -33.27 -3.52
CA GLY A 216 11.78 -33.23 -4.76
C GLY A 216 11.69 -31.85 -5.43
N LEU A 217 12.18 -30.78 -4.79
CA LEU A 217 12.16 -29.42 -5.33
C LEU A 217 13.54 -29.05 -5.91
N THR A 218 13.56 -28.40 -7.07
CA THR A 218 14.81 -27.85 -7.63
C THR A 218 15.38 -26.79 -6.70
N VAL A 219 16.66 -26.92 -6.36
CA VAL A 219 17.43 -25.93 -5.61
C VAL A 219 18.53 -25.42 -6.52
N LEU A 220 18.46 -24.13 -6.85
CA LEU A 220 19.36 -23.51 -7.83
C LEU A 220 20.78 -23.38 -7.27
N ASN A 221 21.77 -23.31 -8.17
CA ASN A 221 23.16 -23.11 -7.79
C ASN A 221 23.35 -21.78 -7.02
N ASN A 222 24.12 -21.82 -5.95
CA ASN A 222 24.24 -20.78 -4.92
C ASN A 222 22.94 -20.47 -4.16
N GLY A 223 21.89 -21.26 -4.35
CA GLY A 223 20.63 -21.16 -3.63
C GLY A 223 20.74 -21.63 -2.18
N THR A 224 19.67 -21.38 -1.43
CA THR A 224 19.52 -21.89 -0.06
C THR A 224 18.41 -22.93 -0.03
N TYR A 225 18.66 -24.06 0.62
CA TYR A 225 17.64 -25.06 0.94
C TYR A 225 17.36 -25.07 2.44
N ILE A 226 16.10 -24.85 2.79
CA ILE A 226 15.63 -24.93 4.17
C ILE A 226 15.26 -26.39 4.49
N ILE A 227 16.04 -27.04 5.35
CA ILE A 227 15.82 -28.40 5.85
C ILE A 227 14.84 -28.40 7.04
N GLY A 228 14.82 -27.31 7.82
CA GLY A 228 14.10 -27.27 9.08
C GLY A 228 14.72 -28.24 10.10
N ASN A 229 13.93 -29.19 10.60
CA ASN A 229 14.35 -30.23 11.54
C ASN A 229 14.24 -31.65 10.97
N VAL A 230 14.14 -31.79 9.65
CA VAL A 230 14.01 -33.10 8.98
C VAL A 230 15.33 -33.88 9.06
N ALA A 231 15.28 -35.09 9.62
CA ALA A 231 16.48 -35.91 9.87
C ALA A 231 17.17 -36.44 8.59
N SER A 232 16.42 -36.61 7.50
CA SER A 232 16.94 -37.11 6.23
C SER A 232 16.24 -36.46 5.04
N THR A 233 17.02 -35.89 4.13
CA THR A 233 16.56 -35.29 2.88
C THR A 233 17.14 -36.07 1.69
N ASN A 234 16.30 -36.44 0.73
CA ASN A 234 16.77 -37.01 -0.52
C ASN A 234 17.33 -35.90 -1.43
N VAL A 235 18.57 -36.08 -1.89
CA VAL A 235 19.22 -35.20 -2.87
C VAL A 235 19.30 -35.95 -4.18
N THR A 236 18.61 -35.45 -5.19
CA THR A 236 18.63 -35.97 -6.56
C THR A 236 19.52 -35.08 -7.41
N ILE A 237 20.53 -35.68 -8.03
CA ILE A 237 21.38 -35.03 -9.04
C ILE A 237 20.88 -35.49 -10.40
N GLU A 238 20.40 -34.56 -11.20
CA GLU A 238 19.92 -34.78 -12.56
C GLU A 238 20.99 -34.31 -13.55
N ASN A 239 21.08 -35.01 -14.68
CA ASN A 239 21.88 -34.60 -15.82
C ASN A 239 20.96 -34.40 -17.03
N SER A 240 20.67 -33.16 -17.38
CA SER A 240 19.91 -32.78 -18.57
C SER A 240 20.77 -32.70 -19.84
N GLY A 241 22.09 -32.85 -19.71
CA GLY A 241 23.03 -32.84 -20.83
C GLY A 241 23.05 -34.13 -21.64
N SER A 242 23.81 -34.08 -22.74
CA SER A 242 23.88 -35.16 -23.76
C SER A 242 24.99 -36.19 -23.51
N GLN A 243 25.90 -35.96 -22.58
CA GLN A 243 26.99 -36.84 -22.17
C GLN A 243 26.92 -37.14 -20.67
N ASN A 244 27.69 -38.13 -20.23
CA ASN A 244 27.82 -38.49 -18.83
C ASN A 244 28.33 -37.30 -17.99
N LEU A 245 27.56 -36.91 -16.97
CA LEU A 245 27.99 -35.99 -15.91
C LEU A 245 28.75 -36.79 -14.85
N THR A 246 29.98 -36.41 -14.59
CA THR A 246 30.85 -36.99 -13.57
C THR A 246 30.82 -36.13 -12.32
N VAL A 247 30.23 -36.64 -11.25
CA VAL A 247 30.33 -36.04 -9.91
C VAL A 247 31.54 -36.63 -9.21
N THR A 248 32.59 -35.81 -9.07
CA THR A 248 33.86 -36.23 -8.47
C THR A 248 33.68 -36.50 -6.98
N ALA A 249 33.04 -35.57 -6.26
CA ALA A 249 32.71 -35.72 -4.84
C ALA A 249 31.68 -34.67 -4.42
N THR A 250 30.89 -34.98 -3.40
CA THR A 250 30.18 -33.98 -2.60
C THR A 250 30.95 -33.69 -1.32
N THR A 251 31.01 -32.43 -0.93
CA THR A 251 31.68 -31.98 0.30
C THR A 251 30.75 -31.10 1.13
N LEU A 252 30.86 -31.22 2.45
CA LEU A 252 30.14 -30.42 3.42
C LEU A 252 31.13 -29.53 4.16
N SER A 253 30.85 -28.24 4.22
CA SER A 253 31.71 -27.23 4.85
C SER A 253 30.88 -26.17 5.57
N GLY A 254 31.54 -25.26 6.29
CA GLY A 254 30.89 -24.23 7.10
C GLY A 254 30.77 -24.58 8.59
N THR A 255 30.19 -23.65 9.35
CA THR A 255 30.20 -23.65 10.83
C THR A 255 29.61 -24.91 11.45
N ASN A 256 28.54 -25.46 10.86
CA ASN A 256 27.83 -26.62 11.40
C ASN A 256 27.88 -27.84 10.47
N ALA A 257 28.88 -27.92 9.59
CA ALA A 257 29.04 -29.01 8.64
C ALA A 257 29.01 -30.40 9.29
N ALA A 258 29.51 -30.53 10.52
CA ALA A 258 29.56 -31.78 11.27
C ALA A 258 28.17 -32.35 11.64
N ASP A 259 27.11 -31.54 11.58
CA ASP A 259 25.74 -32.03 11.79
C ASP A 259 25.15 -32.69 10.54
N PHE A 260 25.80 -32.51 9.38
CA PHE A 260 25.34 -33.02 8.11
C PHE A 260 26.23 -34.18 7.67
N THR A 261 25.63 -35.25 7.17
CA THR A 261 26.37 -36.38 6.59
C THR A 261 25.68 -36.86 5.33
N GLY A 262 26.46 -37.23 4.32
CA GLY A 262 25.93 -37.65 3.04
C GLY A 262 26.97 -37.39 1.97
N THR A 263 27.30 -38.42 1.21
CA THR A 263 28.31 -38.32 0.16
C THR A 263 27.83 -38.99 -1.10
N PHE A 264 28.13 -38.37 -2.24
CA PHE A 264 27.96 -38.97 -3.54
C PHE A 264 29.21 -38.73 -4.40
N SER A 265 29.58 -39.77 -5.14
CA SER A 265 30.59 -39.72 -6.19
C SER A 265 30.20 -40.76 -7.22
N GLY A 266 30.21 -40.40 -8.50
CA GLY A 266 29.81 -41.32 -9.55
C GLY A 266 29.40 -40.60 -10.82
N THR A 267 28.77 -41.35 -11.70
CA THR A 267 28.36 -40.87 -13.01
C THR A 267 26.83 -40.85 -13.11
N VAL A 268 26.30 -39.74 -13.62
CA VAL A 268 24.89 -39.58 -13.97
C VAL A 268 24.77 -39.61 -15.49
N ASN A 269 24.07 -40.62 -16.02
CA ASN A 269 23.88 -40.80 -17.45
C ASN A 269 23.08 -39.61 -18.06
N PRO A 270 23.22 -39.35 -19.36
CA PRO A 270 22.42 -38.34 -20.06
C PRO A 270 20.93 -38.51 -19.80
N THR A 271 20.21 -37.39 -19.61
CA THR A 271 18.75 -37.36 -19.38
C THR A 271 18.28 -38.27 -18.23
N SER A 272 19.13 -38.47 -17.23
CA SER A 272 18.89 -39.38 -16.11
C SER A 272 19.22 -38.70 -14.78
N SER A 273 18.99 -39.41 -13.68
CA SER A 273 19.26 -38.91 -12.35
C SER A 273 19.80 -40.00 -11.43
N GLN A 274 20.54 -39.57 -10.42
CA GLN A 274 20.98 -40.40 -9.30
C GLN A 274 20.58 -39.71 -8.00
N SER A 275 20.55 -40.44 -6.89
CA SER A 275 20.21 -39.84 -5.59
C SER A 275 21.08 -40.38 -4.47
N PHE A 276 21.27 -39.53 -3.46
CA PHE A 276 21.85 -39.92 -2.19
C PHE A 276 21.07 -39.26 -1.05
N THR A 277 21.20 -39.82 0.15
CA THR A 277 20.57 -39.27 1.35
C THR A 277 21.52 -38.33 2.05
N LEU A 278 21.06 -37.10 2.28
CA LEU A 278 21.68 -36.16 3.21
C LEU A 278 21.00 -36.32 4.57
N ASN A 279 21.73 -36.77 5.58
CA ASN A 279 21.27 -36.86 6.95
C ASN A 279 21.65 -35.61 7.73
N PHE A 280 20.74 -35.17 8.59
CA PHE A 280 20.92 -34.06 9.50
C PHE A 280 20.71 -34.55 10.94
N ALA A 281 21.73 -34.37 11.78
CA ALA A 281 21.76 -34.78 13.18
C ALA A 281 22.37 -33.63 14.02
N PRO A 282 21.58 -32.62 14.40
CA PRO A 282 22.10 -31.45 15.11
C PRO A 282 22.65 -31.82 16.48
N THR A 283 23.81 -31.28 16.80
CA THR A 283 24.46 -31.43 18.11
C THR A 283 24.25 -30.24 19.05
N GLY A 284 23.69 -29.14 18.54
CA GLY A 284 23.42 -27.91 19.29
C GLY A 284 22.02 -27.36 19.04
N THR A 285 21.73 -26.19 19.60
CA THR A 285 20.49 -25.42 19.42
C THR A 285 20.66 -24.31 18.38
N GLY A 286 19.57 -23.65 18.01
CA GLY A 286 19.56 -22.51 17.09
C GLY A 286 19.77 -22.87 15.62
N THR A 287 19.99 -21.87 14.79
CA THR A 287 20.24 -22.03 13.34
C THR A 287 21.51 -22.84 13.11
N ARG A 288 21.42 -23.86 12.25
CA ARG A 288 22.51 -24.75 11.85
C ARG A 288 22.74 -24.60 10.35
N THR A 289 23.86 -24.00 9.95
CA THR A 289 24.18 -23.79 8.54
C THR A 289 25.40 -24.58 8.09
N ALA A 290 25.32 -25.12 6.88
CA ALA A 290 26.44 -25.73 6.18
C ALA A 290 26.35 -25.42 4.68
N THR A 291 27.41 -25.69 3.94
CA THR A 291 27.45 -25.58 2.48
C THR A 291 27.70 -26.96 1.90
N LEU A 292 26.77 -27.41 1.06
CA LEU A 292 26.94 -28.59 0.20
C LEU A 292 27.57 -28.14 -1.12
N SER A 293 28.77 -28.63 -1.42
CA SER A 293 29.47 -28.38 -2.68
C SER A 293 29.60 -29.68 -3.46
N ILE A 294 29.03 -29.72 -4.66
CA ILE A 294 29.00 -30.88 -5.56
C ILE A 294 30.00 -30.62 -6.69
N ALA A 295 31.23 -31.12 -6.52
CA ALA A 295 32.26 -31.00 -7.54
C ALA A 295 31.93 -31.93 -8.72
N ASN A 296 31.78 -31.37 -9.91
CA ASN A 296 31.33 -32.06 -11.11
C ASN A 296 32.13 -31.62 -12.35
N ASP A 297 31.81 -32.12 -13.54
CA ASP A 297 32.46 -31.75 -14.81
C ASP A 297 31.53 -30.96 -15.76
N ASP A 298 30.47 -30.37 -15.22
CA ASP A 298 29.72 -29.31 -15.87
C ASP A 298 30.51 -27.99 -15.88
N SER A 299 30.56 -27.30 -17.01
CA SER A 299 31.55 -26.24 -17.22
C SER A 299 31.19 -24.90 -16.59
N ASP A 300 29.91 -24.61 -16.39
CA ASP A 300 29.40 -23.35 -15.85
C ASP A 300 28.75 -23.49 -14.47
N GLU A 301 28.52 -24.72 -13.99
CA GLU A 301 27.94 -25.00 -12.66
C GLU A 301 28.81 -25.94 -11.80
N ASN A 302 30.14 -25.77 -11.88
CA ASN A 302 31.09 -26.54 -11.07
C ASN A 302 31.97 -25.66 -10.14
N PRO A 303 31.93 -25.89 -8.81
CA PRO A 303 31.01 -26.80 -8.13
C PRO A 303 29.57 -26.27 -8.15
N TYR A 304 28.61 -27.18 -8.02
CA TYR A 304 27.22 -26.82 -7.71
C TYR A 304 27.11 -26.63 -6.21
N VAL A 305 26.80 -25.40 -5.77
CA VAL A 305 26.86 -24.99 -4.37
C VAL A 305 25.46 -24.75 -3.85
N ILE A 306 25.13 -25.35 -2.69
CA ILE A 306 23.86 -25.13 -2.00
C ILE A 306 24.16 -24.76 -0.54
N THR A 307 23.59 -23.65 -0.08
CA THR A 307 23.56 -23.31 1.34
C THR A 307 22.46 -24.12 2.02
N LEU A 308 22.82 -24.90 3.03
CA LEU A 308 21.90 -25.66 3.87
C LEU A 308 21.57 -24.84 5.10
N SER A 309 20.28 -24.63 5.36
CA SER A 309 19.79 -24.00 6.59
C SER A 309 18.85 -24.94 7.32
N ALA A 310 19.17 -25.24 8.57
CA ALA A 310 18.40 -26.12 9.44
C ALA A 310 18.29 -25.51 10.84
N VAL A 311 17.53 -26.15 11.72
CA VAL A 311 17.46 -25.77 13.14
C VAL A 311 17.90 -26.89 14.06
N GLY A 312 18.43 -26.49 15.21
CA GLY A 312 19.01 -27.37 16.20
C GLY A 312 17.98 -28.17 16.99
N THR A 313 18.46 -28.73 18.10
CA THR A 313 17.69 -29.60 19.00
C THR A 313 16.50 -28.92 19.70
N ASP A 314 16.45 -27.59 19.69
CA ASP A 314 15.35 -26.78 20.20
C ASP A 314 14.26 -26.50 19.17
N ASN A 315 14.45 -26.93 17.90
CA ASN A 315 13.56 -26.65 16.77
C ASN A 315 13.30 -25.14 16.54
N LEU A 316 14.28 -24.29 16.86
CA LEU A 316 14.19 -22.85 16.67
C LEU A 316 15.45 -22.35 15.96
N ALA A 317 15.30 -21.27 15.20
CA ALA A 317 16.43 -20.49 14.71
C ALA A 317 17.19 -19.85 15.88
N THR A 318 18.37 -19.31 15.61
CA THR A 318 19.15 -18.57 16.62
C THR A 318 18.44 -17.27 16.96
N GLU A 319 18.06 -17.05 18.22
CA GLU A 319 17.41 -15.79 18.67
C GLU A 319 18.29 -14.56 18.35
N PRO A 320 17.72 -13.44 17.87
CA PRO A 320 18.44 -12.17 17.79
C PRO A 320 19.00 -11.75 19.15
N THR A 321 20.16 -11.09 19.13
CA THR A 321 20.81 -10.65 20.37
C THR A 321 20.06 -9.46 20.99
N SER A 322 19.46 -8.60 20.18
CA SER A 322 18.65 -7.48 20.66
C SER A 322 17.46 -7.20 19.74
N ASN A 323 16.43 -6.62 20.34
CA ASN A 323 15.37 -5.93 19.60
C ASN A 323 15.90 -4.65 18.91
N PRO A 324 15.12 -4.09 17.97
CA PRO A 324 15.41 -2.78 17.40
C PRO A 324 15.36 -1.67 18.45
N THR A 325 15.86 -0.49 18.10
CA THR A 325 15.86 0.70 18.97
C THR A 325 15.44 1.94 18.19
N ASN A 326 15.29 3.09 18.86
CA ASN A 326 15.00 4.38 18.21
C ASN A 326 13.75 4.36 17.30
N LEU A 327 12.65 3.78 17.79
CA LEU A 327 11.37 3.83 17.08
C LEU A 327 10.87 5.28 17.01
N THR A 328 10.68 5.78 15.79
CA THR A 328 10.21 7.14 15.50
C THR A 328 9.15 7.13 14.41
N PHE A 329 8.34 8.19 14.35
CA PHE A 329 7.23 8.33 13.39
C PHE A 329 7.40 9.60 12.54
N PRO A 330 8.24 9.56 11.48
CA PRO A 330 8.54 10.74 10.66
C PRO A 330 7.38 11.15 9.72
N LEU A 331 6.46 10.23 9.41
CA LEU A 331 5.30 10.49 8.59
C LEU A 331 4.04 10.37 9.46
N ILE A 332 3.32 11.48 9.62
CA ILE A 332 2.05 11.51 10.35
C ILE A 332 1.09 12.39 9.56
N LYS A 333 -0.06 11.81 9.18
CA LYS A 333 -1.20 12.45 8.50
C LYS A 333 -2.50 11.96 9.14
N ALA A 334 -3.62 12.50 8.70
CA ALA A 334 -4.94 12.03 9.18
C ALA A 334 -5.29 10.63 8.66
N TYR A 335 -4.73 10.25 7.52
CA TYR A 335 -5.06 9.01 6.79
C TYR A 335 -3.88 8.05 6.66
N THR A 336 -2.70 8.41 7.15
CA THR A 336 -1.51 7.57 7.09
C THR A 336 -0.51 7.93 8.19
N LEU A 337 0.30 6.96 8.59
CA LEU A 337 1.48 7.18 9.42
C LEU A 337 2.56 6.19 9.00
N GLY A 338 3.82 6.58 9.12
CA GLY A 338 4.97 5.72 8.87
C GLY A 338 5.89 5.70 10.08
N GLY A 339 6.28 4.50 10.51
CA GLY A 339 7.25 4.27 11.59
C GLY A 339 8.59 3.77 11.04
N GLN A 340 9.67 4.10 11.73
CA GLN A 340 11.02 3.61 11.41
C GLN A 340 11.80 3.35 12.70
N TYR A 341 12.78 2.46 12.65
CA TYR A 341 13.62 2.09 13.79
C TYR A 341 15.05 1.74 13.35
N ALA A 342 15.97 1.70 14.30
CA ALA A 342 17.32 1.19 14.10
C ALA A 342 17.34 -0.34 14.29
N ALA A 343 18.13 -1.04 13.48
CA ALA A 343 18.22 -2.50 13.50
C ALA A 343 18.61 -3.07 14.88
N GLY A 344 18.06 -4.25 15.18
CA GLY A 344 18.54 -5.10 16.25
C GLY A 344 19.84 -5.83 15.88
N VAL A 345 20.59 -6.30 16.87
CA VAL A 345 21.84 -7.03 16.64
C VAL A 345 21.55 -8.48 16.26
N ASN A 346 22.11 -8.93 15.14
CA ASN A 346 21.89 -10.27 14.55
C ASN A 346 20.41 -10.57 14.26
N ALA A 347 19.62 -9.55 13.92
CA ALA A 347 18.23 -9.69 13.51
C ALA A 347 18.15 -9.83 11.98
N GLU A 348 17.45 -10.86 11.52
CA GLU A 348 17.13 -11.11 10.11
C GLU A 348 15.86 -10.38 9.72
N LYS A 349 14.83 -10.43 10.59
CA LYS A 349 13.50 -9.87 10.35
C LYS A 349 12.93 -9.19 11.59
N TYR A 350 11.85 -8.45 11.37
CA TYR A 350 11.09 -7.74 12.39
C TYR A 350 9.60 -7.99 12.20
N ILE A 351 8.87 -8.04 13.31
CA ILE A 351 7.42 -8.02 13.36
C ILE A 351 6.96 -6.78 14.14
N VAL A 352 6.03 -6.02 13.56
CA VAL A 352 5.47 -4.82 14.16
C VAL A 352 4.04 -5.09 14.56
N LEU A 353 3.77 -5.04 15.86
CA LEU A 353 2.43 -5.14 16.42
C LEU A 353 1.86 -3.75 16.65
N TRP A 354 0.57 -3.58 16.42
CA TRP A 354 -0.12 -2.32 16.65
C TRP A 354 -1.55 -2.47 17.13
N LYS A 355 -2.02 -1.46 17.86
CA LYS A 355 -3.42 -1.29 18.26
C LYS A 355 -3.71 0.18 18.55
N ASN A 356 -5.00 0.50 18.69
CA ASN A 356 -5.45 1.85 19.04
C ASN A 356 -5.81 1.94 20.54
N GLY A 357 -5.54 3.09 21.14
CA GLY A 357 -6.03 3.50 22.46
C GLY A 357 -5.16 3.08 23.67
N SER A 358 -4.40 2.00 23.60
CA SER A 358 -3.54 1.55 24.70
C SER A 358 -2.31 0.79 24.23
N ALA A 359 -1.30 0.71 25.12
CA ALA A 359 -0.05 0.01 24.85
C ALA A 359 -0.28 -1.45 24.44
N VAL A 360 0.54 -1.93 23.52
CA VAL A 360 0.55 -3.34 23.06
C VAL A 360 1.02 -4.22 24.22
N THR A 361 0.26 -5.29 24.49
CA THR A 361 0.63 -6.33 25.47
C THR A 361 0.84 -7.70 24.82
N GLY A 362 0.46 -7.86 23.54
CA GLY A 362 0.80 -9.01 22.72
C GLY A 362 2.31 -9.24 22.60
N VAL A 363 2.70 -10.50 22.73
CA VAL A 363 4.08 -11.00 22.56
C VAL A 363 4.02 -12.15 21.54
N PRO A 364 4.82 -12.13 20.46
CA PRO A 364 4.87 -13.23 19.50
C PRO A 364 5.43 -14.50 20.15
N THR A 365 5.00 -15.66 19.65
CA THR A 365 5.43 -16.96 20.15
C THR A 365 6.47 -17.58 19.23
N ASP A 366 7.54 -18.12 19.79
CA ASP A 366 8.56 -18.87 19.04
C ASP A 366 7.97 -20.07 18.28
N GLY A 367 8.54 -20.38 17.12
CA GLY A 367 8.09 -21.43 16.20
C GLY A 367 6.77 -21.13 15.50
N THR A 368 6.24 -19.91 15.62
CA THR A 368 4.99 -19.50 14.98
C THR A 368 5.27 -18.52 13.85
N THR A 369 4.81 -18.87 12.65
CA THR A 369 4.72 -17.95 11.51
C THR A 369 3.49 -17.07 11.64
N TYR A 370 3.71 -15.77 11.52
CA TYR A 370 2.65 -14.78 11.46
C TYR A 370 2.62 -14.12 10.10
N GLU A 371 1.43 -13.73 9.69
CA GLU A 371 1.23 -12.91 8.51
C GLU A 371 0.71 -11.53 8.91
N ARG A 372 0.82 -10.57 7.99
CA ARG A 372 0.22 -9.26 8.17
C ARG A 372 -1.27 -9.39 8.45
N GLY A 373 -1.76 -8.63 9.43
CA GLY A 373 -3.17 -8.64 9.85
C GLY A 373 -3.53 -9.69 10.90
N ASP A 374 -2.66 -10.68 11.16
CA ASP A 374 -2.85 -11.63 12.25
C ASP A 374 -2.94 -10.95 13.62
N VAL A 375 -3.60 -11.61 14.56
CA VAL A 375 -3.79 -11.10 15.92
C VAL A 375 -2.85 -11.82 16.88
N ILE A 376 -2.01 -11.06 17.59
CA ILE A 376 -1.12 -11.55 18.64
C ILE A 376 -1.52 -10.88 19.95
N GLY A 377 -2.06 -11.66 20.88
CA GLY A 377 -2.60 -11.13 22.13
C GLY A 377 -3.70 -10.10 21.89
N ASP A 378 -3.41 -8.83 22.17
CA ASP A 378 -4.34 -7.70 22.06
C ASP A 378 -4.07 -6.77 20.87
N ALA A 379 -3.13 -7.12 20.00
CA ALA A 379 -2.66 -6.29 18.89
C ALA A 379 -2.67 -7.06 17.56
N LYS A 380 -2.71 -6.32 16.45
CA LYS A 380 -2.58 -6.87 15.11
C LYS A 380 -1.15 -6.76 14.59
N VAL A 381 -0.78 -7.58 13.62
CA VAL A 381 0.47 -7.43 12.87
C VAL A 381 0.31 -6.33 11.80
N ALA A 382 1.02 -5.22 11.95
CA ALA A 382 1.08 -4.14 10.95
C ALA A 382 2.10 -4.40 9.85
N TYR A 383 3.18 -5.13 10.18
CA TYR A 383 4.29 -5.39 9.28
C TYR A 383 5.06 -6.63 9.77
N ILE A 384 5.59 -7.39 8.80
CA ILE A 384 6.54 -8.47 9.02
C ILE A 384 7.53 -8.50 7.85
N GLY A 385 8.83 -8.55 8.12
CA GLY A 385 9.89 -8.54 7.09
C GLY A 385 11.23 -8.02 7.59
N SER A 386 12.24 -7.96 6.73
CA SER A 386 13.61 -7.52 7.06
C SER A 386 13.81 -6.00 7.10
N GLY A 387 12.84 -5.23 6.60
CA GLY A 387 12.90 -3.77 6.52
C GLY A 387 12.79 -3.10 7.88
N MET A 388 13.42 -1.92 8.00
CA MET A 388 13.48 -1.13 9.24
C MET A 388 12.42 -0.02 9.32
N SER A 389 11.43 -0.07 8.44
CA SER A 389 10.33 0.90 8.34
C SER A 389 9.03 0.19 8.02
N PHE A 390 7.92 0.76 8.47
CA PHE A 390 6.59 0.20 8.27
C PHE A 390 5.53 1.30 8.14
N THR A 391 4.44 0.95 7.44
CA THR A 391 3.25 1.79 7.36
C THR A 391 2.02 0.91 7.53
N PRO A 392 1.24 1.08 8.61
CA PRO A 392 -0.01 0.34 8.80
C PRO A 392 -1.04 0.74 7.73
N ARG A 393 -1.90 -0.20 7.32
CA ARG A 393 -3.06 0.14 6.47
C ARG A 393 -4.19 0.71 7.32
N HIS A 394 -5.01 1.53 6.67
CA HIS A 394 -6.26 2.04 7.24
C HIS A 394 -6.09 2.84 8.54
N VAL A 395 -5.15 3.78 8.53
CA VAL A 395 -5.05 4.82 9.55
C VAL A 395 -6.19 5.80 9.37
N ILE A 396 -6.91 6.12 10.45
CA ILE A 396 -8.00 7.11 10.45
C ILE A 396 -7.65 8.26 11.41
N ALA A 397 -8.40 9.36 11.34
CA ALA A 397 -8.02 10.62 11.97
C ALA A 397 -8.12 10.58 13.50
N ASN A 398 -7.34 11.39 14.20
CA ASN A 398 -7.41 11.58 15.66
C ASN A 398 -7.34 10.26 16.47
N GLN A 399 -6.61 9.24 16.00
CA GLN A 399 -6.47 7.95 16.68
C GLN A 399 -5.08 7.82 17.30
N ASN A 400 -5.00 7.33 18.53
CA ASN A 400 -3.75 7.11 19.26
C ASN A 400 -3.28 5.68 19.08
N TYR A 401 -2.35 5.46 18.16
CA TYR A 401 -1.81 4.14 17.84
C TYR A 401 -0.59 3.82 18.70
N HIS A 402 -0.54 2.61 19.22
CA HIS A 402 0.57 2.07 20.01
C HIS A 402 1.21 0.92 19.25
N PHE A 403 2.54 0.84 19.33
CA PHE A 403 3.36 -0.09 18.59
C PHE A 403 4.33 -0.85 19.50
N ALA A 404 4.60 -2.10 19.15
CA ALA A 404 5.71 -2.88 19.67
C ALA A 404 6.41 -3.58 18.51
N VAL A 405 7.74 -3.47 18.45
CA VAL A 405 8.57 -4.08 17.39
C VAL A 405 9.47 -5.14 18.00
N TYR A 406 9.38 -6.36 17.49
CA TYR A 406 10.20 -7.50 17.89
C TYR A 406 11.09 -7.91 16.71
N ALA A 407 12.37 -8.14 16.98
CA ALA A 407 13.27 -8.81 16.06
C ALA A 407 13.04 -10.32 16.11
N PHE A 408 13.23 -11.00 14.99
CA PHE A 408 13.26 -12.47 14.94
C PHE A 408 14.15 -12.97 13.81
N ASN A 409 14.57 -14.23 13.94
CA ASN A 409 15.32 -14.95 12.93
C ASN A 409 14.57 -16.23 12.55
N GLY A 410 14.90 -16.77 11.39
CA GLY A 410 14.47 -18.11 10.99
C GLY A 410 13.44 -18.16 9.85
N PRO A 411 13.34 -19.34 9.21
CA PRO A 411 12.30 -19.64 8.25
C PRO A 411 10.98 -19.98 8.94
N ASP A 412 9.92 -20.05 8.13
CA ASP A 412 8.56 -20.36 8.57
C ASP A 412 8.48 -21.68 9.38
N GLY A 413 7.82 -21.63 10.53
CA GLY A 413 7.65 -22.72 11.50
C GLY A 413 8.82 -22.89 12.47
N PHE A 414 9.88 -22.11 12.34
CA PHE A 414 11.10 -22.22 13.14
C PHE A 414 11.59 -20.85 13.67
N GLU A 415 10.74 -19.83 13.61
CA GLU A 415 11.08 -18.47 13.98
C GLU A 415 11.42 -18.36 15.47
N ASN A 416 12.47 -17.60 15.79
CA ASN A 416 12.85 -17.32 17.18
C ASN A 416 12.81 -15.81 17.44
N TYR A 417 11.81 -15.38 18.22
CA TYR A 417 11.52 -13.98 18.48
C TYR A 417 12.27 -13.48 19.71
N LYS A 418 12.86 -12.29 19.61
CA LYS A 418 13.41 -11.60 20.77
C LYS A 418 12.28 -11.02 21.61
N THR A 419 11.65 -11.82 22.47
CA THR A 419 10.41 -11.44 23.18
C THR A 419 10.59 -10.43 24.32
N THR A 420 11.83 -10.15 24.72
CA THR A 420 12.15 -9.24 25.85
C THR A 420 12.58 -7.86 25.39
N ALA A 421 12.07 -6.82 26.06
CA ALA A 421 12.38 -5.40 25.77
C ALA A 421 12.19 -5.01 24.28
N PRO A 422 10.99 -5.18 23.71
CA PRO A 422 10.70 -4.68 22.35
C PRO A 422 10.85 -3.17 22.27
N ALA A 423 11.10 -2.66 21.07
CA ALA A 423 10.96 -1.23 20.83
C ALA A 423 9.47 -0.88 20.90
N THR A 424 9.09 0.02 21.81
CA THR A 424 7.70 0.48 21.92
C THR A 424 7.63 1.97 21.62
N GLY A 425 6.47 2.40 21.13
CA GLY A 425 6.21 3.79 20.80
C GLY A 425 4.73 3.98 20.51
N ASN A 426 4.26 5.20 20.68
CA ASN A 426 2.92 5.59 20.32
C ASN A 426 2.94 6.87 19.50
N VAL A 427 1.90 7.06 18.70
CA VAL A 427 1.72 8.26 17.87
C VAL A 427 0.23 8.45 17.64
N THR A 428 -0.21 9.70 17.68
CA THR A 428 -1.59 10.02 17.34
C THR A 428 -1.66 10.56 15.90
N SER A 429 -2.53 9.97 15.07
CA SER A 429 -2.78 10.47 13.71
C SER A 429 -3.38 11.87 13.75
N GLN A 430 -3.13 12.65 12.71
CA GLN A 430 -3.65 14.02 12.64
C GLN A 430 -5.18 14.05 12.48
N GLY A 431 -5.79 15.18 12.81
CA GLY A 431 -7.18 15.51 12.48
C GLY A 431 -7.32 16.27 11.16
N ALA A 432 -8.47 16.91 10.98
CA ALA A 432 -8.71 17.80 9.85
C ALA A 432 -7.66 18.91 9.77
N GLN A 433 -7.13 19.21 8.58
CA GLN A 433 -6.10 20.21 8.29
C GLN A 433 -6.67 21.34 7.43
N ILE A 434 -7.73 22.00 7.91
CA ILE A 434 -8.49 22.99 7.15
C ILE A 434 -7.65 24.24 6.82
N GLY A 435 -6.81 24.69 7.76
CA GLY A 435 -5.97 25.87 7.60
C GLY A 435 -6.78 27.12 7.23
N ASN A 436 -6.35 27.84 6.19
CA ASN A 436 -7.02 29.04 5.69
C ASN A 436 -7.87 28.78 4.43
N TYR A 437 -8.25 27.53 4.15
CA TYR A 437 -8.92 27.14 2.91
C TYR A 437 -10.21 27.95 2.63
N TYR A 438 -11.00 28.26 3.68
CA TYR A 438 -12.26 29.00 3.56
C TYR A 438 -12.12 30.52 3.71
N ASN A 439 -10.91 31.08 3.64
CA ASN A 439 -10.72 32.51 3.78
C ASN A 439 -11.53 33.29 2.71
N GLY A 440 -12.38 34.22 3.16
CA GLY A 440 -13.26 35.00 2.28
C GLY A 440 -14.65 34.39 2.04
N ILE A 441 -14.92 33.18 2.53
CA ILE A 441 -16.27 32.61 2.54
C ILE A 441 -17.08 33.24 3.67
N ASN A 442 -18.22 33.86 3.32
CA ASN A 442 -19.17 34.43 4.27
C ASN A 442 -20.51 33.70 4.14
N SER A 443 -20.83 32.84 5.11
CA SER A 443 -22.06 32.04 5.15
C SER A 443 -23.33 32.87 5.34
N ASN A 444 -23.22 34.13 5.78
CA ASN A 444 -24.38 35.03 5.91
C ASN A 444 -24.68 35.83 4.64
N SER A 445 -23.89 35.65 3.57
CA SER A 445 -24.08 36.35 2.30
C SER A 445 -24.97 35.56 1.36
N SER A 446 -25.85 36.24 0.61
CA SER A 446 -26.58 35.62 -0.50
C SER A 446 -25.67 35.09 -1.63
N SER A 447 -24.40 35.52 -1.67
CA SER A 447 -23.37 35.01 -2.59
C SER A 447 -22.64 33.76 -2.10
N PHE A 448 -22.97 33.27 -0.90
CA PHE A 448 -22.30 32.15 -0.24
C PHE A 448 -22.15 30.93 -1.16
N LEU A 449 -23.24 30.49 -1.77
CA LEU A 449 -23.23 29.30 -2.64
C LEU A 449 -22.29 29.48 -3.83
N THR A 450 -22.36 30.60 -4.54
CA THR A 450 -21.50 30.88 -5.70
C THR A 450 -20.02 30.95 -5.29
N ASN A 451 -19.72 31.58 -4.15
CA ASN A 451 -18.35 31.67 -3.65
C ASN A 451 -17.82 30.29 -3.24
N LEU A 452 -18.68 29.44 -2.66
CA LEU A 452 -18.32 28.09 -2.27
C LEU A 452 -18.06 27.19 -3.48
N SER A 453 -18.93 27.24 -4.50
CA SER A 453 -18.73 26.55 -5.78
C SER A 453 -17.41 26.96 -6.44
N ALA A 454 -17.10 28.26 -6.47
CA ALA A 454 -15.86 28.78 -7.05
C ALA A 454 -14.60 28.37 -6.27
N LEU A 455 -14.72 28.13 -4.95
CA LEU A 455 -13.61 27.68 -4.11
C LEU A 455 -13.30 26.19 -4.33
N ILE A 456 -14.32 25.35 -4.47
CA ILE A 456 -14.15 23.89 -4.56
C ILE A 456 -14.08 23.36 -6.00
N ASN A 457 -14.28 24.23 -6.99
CA ASN A 457 -14.13 23.98 -8.42
C ASN A 457 -13.48 25.21 -9.10
N PRO A 458 -12.20 25.13 -9.54
CA PRO A 458 -11.55 23.95 -10.06
C PRO A 458 -10.86 23.05 -9.02
N HIS A 459 -10.77 21.77 -9.35
CA HIS A 459 -9.97 20.76 -8.65
C HIS A 459 -9.14 19.93 -9.66
N ASN A 460 -8.15 19.19 -9.16
CA ASN A 460 -7.32 18.30 -9.97
C ASN A 460 -8.17 17.14 -10.51
N PHE A 461 -7.87 16.74 -11.75
CA PHE A 461 -8.50 15.60 -12.39
C PHE A 461 -7.77 14.32 -11.99
N VAL A 462 -8.52 13.33 -11.48
CA VAL A 462 -8.07 11.96 -11.28
C VAL A 462 -9.02 11.09 -12.08
N SER A 463 -8.55 10.19 -12.95
CA SER A 463 -9.44 9.34 -13.76
C SER A 463 -10.22 8.34 -12.87
N TYR A 464 -11.45 7.98 -13.28
CA TYR A 464 -12.25 6.94 -12.64
C TYR A 464 -11.53 5.59 -12.58
N PHE A 465 -10.68 5.30 -13.58
CA PHE A 465 -9.82 4.12 -13.60
C PHE A 465 -8.87 4.05 -12.39
N ASN A 466 -8.36 5.21 -11.95
CA ASN A 466 -7.37 5.30 -10.87
C ASN A 466 -7.99 5.15 -9.47
N TYR A 467 -9.31 5.01 -9.32
CA TYR A 467 -9.92 4.82 -8.00
C TYR A 467 -9.39 3.57 -7.27
N LYS A 468 -9.05 2.50 -8.00
CA LYS A 468 -8.40 1.31 -7.41
C LYS A 468 -7.05 1.68 -6.80
N THR A 469 -6.21 2.38 -7.57
CA THR A 469 -4.84 2.68 -7.16
C THR A 469 -4.80 3.77 -6.09
N THR A 470 -5.68 4.78 -6.15
CA THR A 470 -5.74 5.86 -5.17
C THR A 470 -6.55 5.48 -3.94
N MET A 471 -7.84 5.16 -4.05
CA MET A 471 -8.69 4.99 -2.87
C MET A 471 -8.63 3.59 -2.30
N MET A 472 -8.73 2.55 -3.13
CA MET A 472 -8.74 1.18 -2.63
C MET A 472 -7.41 0.83 -1.99
N ASN A 473 -6.32 0.93 -2.76
CA ASN A 473 -5.01 0.47 -2.31
C ASN A 473 -4.41 1.33 -1.20
N GLN A 474 -4.68 2.65 -1.19
CA GLN A 474 -4.05 3.55 -0.20
C GLN A 474 -4.88 3.78 1.06
N PHE A 475 -6.20 3.58 1.02
CA PHE A 475 -7.07 4.03 2.10
C PHE A 475 -8.13 3.02 2.53
N GLU A 476 -8.92 2.47 1.60
CA GLU A 476 -10.10 1.67 1.96
C GLU A 476 -9.77 0.25 2.41
N ILE A 477 -8.72 -0.36 1.86
CA ILE A 477 -8.33 -1.74 2.15
C ILE A 477 -7.74 -1.85 3.56
N ARG A 478 -8.15 -2.91 4.28
CA ARG A 478 -7.76 -3.18 5.66
C ARG A 478 -7.21 -4.58 5.81
N ASP A 479 -6.22 -4.75 6.67
CA ASP A 479 -5.65 -6.07 6.96
C ASP A 479 -6.61 -6.93 7.81
N THR A 480 -6.67 -8.22 7.47
CA THR A 480 -7.29 -9.29 8.28
C THR A 480 -6.32 -10.47 8.39
N THR A 481 -6.72 -11.50 9.14
CA THR A 481 -5.89 -12.69 9.40
C THR A 481 -5.56 -13.49 8.14
N ALA A 482 -4.55 -14.35 8.24
CA ALA A 482 -4.10 -15.27 7.17
C ALA A 482 -3.65 -14.54 5.89
N GLY A 483 -2.98 -13.40 6.06
CA GLY A 483 -2.41 -12.62 4.96
C GLY A 483 -3.47 -12.00 4.04
N GLN A 484 -4.74 -12.08 4.42
CA GLN A 484 -5.85 -11.57 3.62
C GLN A 484 -6.16 -10.12 3.94
N SER A 485 -6.86 -9.49 3.00
CA SER A 485 -7.37 -8.14 3.13
C SER A 485 -8.89 -8.15 3.15
N TYR A 486 -9.50 -7.07 3.61
CA TYR A 486 -10.91 -6.82 3.38
C TYR A 486 -11.21 -5.36 3.05
N VAL A 487 -12.32 -5.14 2.37
CA VAL A 487 -12.94 -3.84 2.14
C VAL A 487 -14.35 -3.83 2.72
N VAL A 488 -14.82 -2.64 3.13
CA VAL A 488 -16.17 -2.46 3.65
C VAL A 488 -17.08 -1.90 2.56
N CYS A 489 -18.19 -2.57 2.27
CA CYS A 489 -19.26 -2.02 1.43
C CYS A 489 -19.89 -0.81 2.11
N VAL A 490 -19.88 0.33 1.41
CA VAL A 490 -20.32 1.62 1.96
C VAL A 490 -21.76 1.58 2.50
N TYR A 491 -22.69 0.95 1.78
CA TYR A 491 -24.11 0.94 2.14
C TYR A 491 -24.51 -0.20 3.08
N SER A 492 -23.99 -1.41 2.86
CA SER A 492 -24.44 -2.59 3.59
C SER A 492 -23.60 -2.89 4.83
N GLY A 493 -22.36 -2.38 4.88
CA GLY A 493 -21.38 -2.73 5.91
C GLY A 493 -20.75 -4.12 5.74
N GLU A 494 -21.00 -4.80 4.61
CA GLU A 494 -20.33 -6.06 4.28
C GLU A 494 -18.81 -5.89 4.39
N ARG A 495 -18.14 -6.81 5.10
CA ARG A 495 -16.69 -6.93 5.08
C ARG A 495 -16.30 -8.02 4.09
N LYS A 496 -15.96 -7.62 2.86
CA LYS A 496 -15.56 -8.57 1.81
C LYS A 496 -14.08 -8.89 1.98
N VAL A 497 -13.79 -10.12 2.41
CA VAL A 497 -12.43 -10.67 2.50
C VAL A 497 -11.95 -11.13 1.12
N PHE A 498 -10.68 -10.90 0.79
CA PHE A 498 -10.04 -11.28 -0.47
C PHE A 498 -8.52 -11.46 -0.27
N ASN A 499 -7.88 -12.16 -1.20
CA ASN A 499 -6.41 -12.22 -1.27
C ASN A 499 -5.91 -11.02 -2.07
N ASP A 500 -4.88 -10.33 -1.58
CA ASP A 500 -4.25 -9.25 -2.32
C ASP A 500 -3.69 -9.75 -3.68
N PRO A 501 -3.66 -8.91 -4.73
CA PRO A 501 -4.21 -7.56 -4.78
C PRO A 501 -5.74 -7.53 -4.98
N PHE A 502 -6.39 -6.44 -4.55
CA PHE A 502 -7.83 -6.25 -4.77
C PHE A 502 -8.20 -6.23 -6.26
N ASP A 503 -9.25 -6.96 -6.63
CA ASP A 503 -9.83 -6.95 -7.98
C ASP A 503 -11.34 -6.73 -7.95
N TRP A 504 -11.85 -5.83 -8.78
CA TRP A 504 -13.27 -5.47 -8.83
C TRP A 504 -14.16 -6.67 -9.20
N THR A 505 -13.74 -7.43 -10.22
CA THR A 505 -14.54 -8.53 -10.78
C THR A 505 -14.54 -9.72 -9.84
N ALA A 506 -13.36 -10.13 -9.36
CA ALA A 506 -13.21 -11.26 -8.45
C ALA A 506 -13.93 -11.03 -7.11
N THR A 507 -13.98 -9.79 -6.63
CA THR A 507 -14.68 -9.45 -5.39
C THR A 507 -16.18 -9.21 -5.59
N GLY A 508 -16.62 -8.94 -6.82
CA GLY A 508 -18.00 -8.53 -7.12
C GLY A 508 -18.32 -7.13 -6.60
N TYR A 509 -17.31 -6.25 -6.55
CA TYR A 509 -17.44 -4.88 -6.07
C TYR A 509 -17.44 -3.88 -7.24
N SER A 510 -17.91 -2.68 -6.95
CA SER A 510 -18.03 -1.57 -7.88
C SER A 510 -17.73 -0.26 -7.18
N ARG A 511 -17.56 0.80 -7.96
CA ARG A 511 -17.49 2.17 -7.46
C ARG A 511 -18.89 2.76 -7.55
N GLU A 512 -19.39 3.20 -6.41
CA GLU A 512 -20.72 3.77 -6.24
C GLU A 512 -20.66 5.28 -6.35
N HIS A 513 -21.44 5.86 -7.27
CA HIS A 513 -21.69 7.30 -7.32
C HIS A 513 -22.85 7.65 -6.39
N THR A 514 -22.56 8.20 -5.20
CA THR A 514 -23.63 8.54 -4.24
C THR A 514 -24.60 9.59 -4.79
N TYR A 515 -24.10 10.67 -5.40
CA TYR A 515 -24.85 11.46 -6.36
C TYR A 515 -24.83 10.71 -7.70
N SER A 516 -25.95 10.06 -8.02
CA SER A 516 -26.03 9.11 -9.13
C SER A 516 -25.56 9.73 -10.45
N HIS A 517 -24.85 8.95 -11.27
CA HIS A 517 -24.42 9.40 -12.61
C HIS A 517 -25.58 9.90 -13.48
N SER A 518 -26.74 9.23 -13.41
CA SER A 518 -27.96 9.63 -14.13
C SER A 518 -28.62 10.92 -13.61
N TRP A 519 -28.18 11.45 -12.47
CA TRP A 519 -28.63 12.74 -11.93
C TRP A 519 -27.74 13.90 -12.35
N MET A 520 -26.57 13.62 -12.95
CA MET A 520 -25.65 14.65 -13.42
C MET A 520 -26.25 15.31 -14.67
N PRO A 521 -26.37 16.65 -14.74
CA PRO A 521 -26.84 17.35 -15.94
C PRO A 521 -26.01 17.07 -17.21
N THR A 522 -24.79 16.56 -17.05
CA THR A 522 -23.85 16.17 -18.10
C THR A 522 -23.92 14.68 -18.47
N PHE A 523 -24.90 13.94 -17.97
CA PHE A 523 -25.07 12.51 -18.28
C PHE A 523 -25.24 12.26 -19.79
N PRO A 524 -24.52 11.29 -20.39
CA PRO A 524 -23.45 10.48 -19.80
C PRO A 524 -22.13 11.24 -19.70
N ALA A 525 -21.57 11.29 -18.49
CA ALA A 525 -20.33 11.99 -18.15
C ALA A 525 -19.06 11.09 -18.16
N ASP A 526 -19.16 9.85 -18.64
CA ASP A 526 -18.09 8.84 -18.62
C ASP A 526 -17.30 8.73 -19.94
N ASN A 527 -17.79 9.30 -21.05
CA ASN A 527 -17.09 9.25 -22.33
C ASN A 527 -17.25 10.53 -23.19
N PRO A 528 -16.24 11.42 -23.24
CA PRO A 528 -15.02 11.38 -22.44
C PRO A 528 -15.33 11.60 -20.95
N GLU A 529 -14.54 10.97 -20.07
CA GLU A 529 -14.68 11.14 -18.61
C GLU A 529 -14.63 12.64 -18.23
N GLN A 530 -15.65 13.09 -17.49
CA GLN A 530 -15.72 14.43 -16.92
C GLN A 530 -15.33 14.43 -15.44
N LYS A 531 -15.00 15.61 -14.90
CA LYS A 531 -14.54 15.77 -13.51
C LYS A 531 -15.56 15.26 -12.48
N GLU A 532 -16.84 15.56 -12.70
CA GLU A 532 -17.97 15.14 -11.86
C GLU A 532 -18.16 13.62 -11.80
N TYR A 533 -17.80 12.91 -12.86
CA TYR A 533 -17.88 11.46 -12.91
C TYR A 533 -16.77 10.82 -12.08
N ASN A 534 -15.62 11.48 -11.99
CA ASN A 534 -14.43 10.92 -11.38
C ASN A 534 -14.19 11.39 -9.94
N ASP A 535 -15.01 12.32 -9.45
CA ASP A 535 -14.80 12.97 -8.17
C ASP A 535 -14.85 12.00 -6.99
N GLN A 536 -13.72 11.80 -6.32
CA GLN A 536 -13.59 10.78 -5.27
C GLN A 536 -14.33 11.17 -3.99
N HIS A 537 -14.75 12.44 -3.82
CA HIS A 537 -15.70 12.78 -2.75
C HIS A 537 -17.07 12.08 -2.95
N ASN A 538 -17.40 11.68 -4.19
CA ASN A 538 -18.65 11.04 -4.58
C ASN A 538 -18.59 9.52 -4.79
N LEU A 539 -17.39 8.95 -4.83
CA LEU A 539 -17.16 7.55 -5.19
C LEU A 539 -16.87 6.68 -3.97
N TYR A 540 -17.52 5.53 -3.83
CA TYR A 540 -17.30 4.62 -2.69
C TYR A 540 -17.26 3.13 -3.10
N PRO A 541 -16.49 2.26 -2.41
CA PRO A 541 -16.53 0.83 -2.68
C PRO A 541 -17.85 0.21 -2.23
N THR A 542 -18.52 -0.50 -3.15
CA THR A 542 -19.85 -1.06 -2.90
C THR A 542 -20.00 -2.43 -3.55
N ASN A 543 -20.62 -3.37 -2.83
CA ASN A 543 -21.03 -4.65 -3.39
C ASN A 543 -21.95 -4.42 -4.61
N LEU A 544 -21.53 -4.90 -5.78
CA LEU A 544 -22.22 -4.60 -7.04
C LEU A 544 -23.63 -5.21 -7.08
N GLN A 545 -23.76 -6.49 -6.72
CA GLN A 545 -25.01 -7.23 -6.89
C GLN A 545 -26.03 -6.92 -5.79
N ASN A 546 -25.58 -6.77 -4.55
CA ASN A 546 -26.45 -6.74 -3.38
C ASN A 546 -26.60 -5.35 -2.75
N ALA A 547 -25.86 -4.33 -3.22
CA ALA A 547 -26.00 -2.97 -2.70
C ALA A 547 -26.10 -1.93 -3.83
N ASN A 548 -25.15 -1.89 -4.77
CA ASN A 548 -25.16 -0.91 -5.86
C ASN A 548 -26.33 -1.16 -6.84
N THR A 549 -26.44 -2.37 -7.40
CA THR A 549 -27.55 -2.71 -8.32
C THR A 549 -28.94 -2.48 -7.70
N PRO A 550 -29.23 -2.91 -6.45
CA PRO A 550 -30.49 -2.61 -5.78
C PRO A 550 -30.70 -1.13 -5.49
N ARG A 551 -29.63 -0.38 -5.18
CA ARG A 551 -29.71 1.08 -5.00
C ARG A 551 -30.08 1.78 -6.29
N SER A 552 -29.54 1.35 -7.44
CA SER A 552 -29.82 1.92 -8.75
C SER A 552 -29.61 3.44 -8.76
N ASN A 553 -30.66 4.23 -9.05
CA ASN A 553 -30.71 5.67 -8.86
C ASN A 553 -31.84 6.09 -7.92
N LEU A 554 -32.23 5.19 -7.00
CA LEU A 554 -33.27 5.47 -6.01
C LEU A 554 -32.81 6.57 -5.05
N PRO A 555 -33.74 7.43 -4.60
CA PRO A 555 -33.42 8.40 -3.57
C PRO A 555 -33.06 7.69 -2.27
N LEU A 556 -32.20 8.33 -1.50
CA LEU A 556 -31.91 7.93 -0.15
C LEU A 556 -33.00 8.45 0.78
N ASP A 557 -33.68 7.55 1.50
CA ASP A 557 -34.79 7.90 2.41
C ASP A 557 -34.99 6.83 3.49
N ILE A 558 -35.94 7.05 4.39
CA ILE A 558 -36.40 6.10 5.40
C ILE A 558 -37.57 5.27 4.84
N ILE A 559 -37.43 3.94 4.88
CA ILE A 559 -38.51 3.01 4.57
C ILE A 559 -39.50 2.98 5.75
N THR A 560 -40.75 3.37 5.49
CA THR A 560 -41.86 3.29 6.46
C THR A 560 -42.97 2.35 6.01
N GLY A 561 -42.96 1.92 4.75
CA GLY A 561 -43.88 0.97 4.15
C GLY A 561 -43.24 -0.41 3.94
N ASN A 562 -43.69 -1.11 2.90
CA ASN A 562 -43.19 -2.45 2.59
C ASN A 562 -41.71 -2.42 2.18
N THR A 563 -40.92 -3.30 2.77
CA THR A 563 -39.53 -3.54 2.34
C THR A 563 -39.53 -4.54 1.19
N VAL A 564 -38.83 -4.20 0.12
CA VAL A 564 -38.70 -5.02 -1.11
C VAL A 564 -37.46 -5.90 -1.05
N PHE A 565 -36.37 -5.37 -0.52
CA PHE A 565 -35.07 -6.05 -0.46
C PHE A 565 -34.29 -5.57 0.75
N THR A 566 -33.52 -6.46 1.37
CA THR A 566 -32.58 -6.14 2.44
C THR A 566 -31.30 -6.93 2.23
N TYR A 567 -30.17 -6.26 2.47
CA TYR A 567 -28.86 -6.88 2.51
C TYR A 567 -28.01 -6.25 3.60
N LEU A 568 -27.76 -7.00 4.68
CA LEU A 568 -27.06 -6.53 5.87
C LEU A 568 -27.66 -5.21 6.37
N GLY A 569 -26.88 -4.13 6.41
CA GLY A 569 -27.31 -2.82 6.90
C GLY A 569 -28.13 -1.97 5.91
N CYS A 570 -28.33 -2.39 4.66
CA CYS A 570 -29.10 -1.61 3.68
C CYS A 570 -30.36 -2.30 3.17
N SER A 571 -31.33 -1.50 2.72
CA SER A 571 -32.62 -1.98 2.22
C SER A 571 -33.18 -1.12 1.09
N VAL A 572 -34.04 -1.73 0.26
CA VAL A 572 -34.92 -1.05 -0.69
C VAL A 572 -36.37 -1.25 -0.23
N GLY A 573 -37.18 -0.19 -0.25
CA GLY A 573 -38.57 -0.25 0.17
C GLY A 573 -39.33 1.03 -0.13
N TYR A 574 -40.56 1.14 0.37
CA TYR A 574 -41.40 2.31 0.15
C TYR A 574 -41.36 3.27 1.34
N ASN A 575 -41.19 4.57 1.06
CA ASN A 575 -41.30 5.62 2.07
C ASN A 575 -42.76 5.97 2.37
N SER A 576 -42.98 6.99 3.21
CA SER A 576 -44.31 7.44 3.67
C SER A 576 -45.19 8.00 2.55
N SER A 577 -44.57 8.42 1.44
CA SER A 577 -45.26 8.90 0.24
C SER A 577 -45.47 7.79 -0.80
N ASN A 578 -45.27 6.52 -0.41
CA ASN A 578 -45.35 5.34 -1.29
C ASN A 578 -44.39 5.40 -2.49
N GLN A 579 -43.25 6.07 -2.33
CA GLN A 579 -42.18 6.12 -3.31
C GLN A 579 -41.12 5.08 -2.97
N LEU A 580 -40.63 4.37 -3.99
CA LEU A 580 -39.52 3.43 -3.82
C LEU A 580 -38.22 4.19 -3.51
N CYS A 581 -37.52 3.79 -2.46
CA CYS A 581 -36.33 4.42 -1.93
C CYS A 581 -35.32 3.40 -1.43
N PHE A 582 -34.09 3.85 -1.20
CA PHE A 582 -33.01 3.06 -0.62
C PHE A 582 -32.62 3.63 0.76
N THR A 583 -32.50 2.77 1.76
CA THR A 583 -31.97 3.15 3.08
C THR A 583 -30.60 2.49 3.27
N PRO A 584 -29.49 3.27 3.33
CA PRO A 584 -28.18 2.72 3.69
C PRO A 584 -28.09 2.45 5.20
N ARG A 585 -27.03 1.75 5.61
CA ARG A 585 -26.69 1.58 7.04
C ARG A 585 -26.60 2.93 7.76
N PRO A 586 -26.96 2.99 9.06
CA PRO A 586 -26.97 4.25 9.82
C PRO A 586 -25.68 5.06 9.73
N GLU A 587 -24.52 4.41 9.82
CA GLU A 587 -23.18 5.03 9.85
C GLU A 587 -22.74 5.61 8.49
N GLN A 588 -23.56 5.50 7.45
CA GLN A 588 -23.29 6.06 6.13
C GLN A 588 -24.23 7.21 5.78
N ARG A 589 -25.25 7.47 6.59
CA ARG A 589 -26.33 8.38 6.23
C ARG A 589 -25.85 9.83 6.13
N GLY A 590 -25.05 10.29 7.09
CA GLY A 590 -24.44 11.61 7.07
C GLY A 590 -23.43 11.74 5.95
N ASN A 591 -22.54 10.76 5.80
CA ASN A 591 -21.53 10.73 4.74
C ASN A 591 -22.16 10.81 3.34
N ALA A 592 -23.25 10.07 3.12
CA ALA A 592 -23.96 10.08 1.85
C ALA A 592 -24.66 11.43 1.59
N ALA A 593 -25.27 12.02 2.63
CA ALA A 593 -25.86 13.35 2.54
C ALA A 593 -24.80 14.41 2.18
N ARG A 594 -23.67 14.44 2.87
CA ARG A 594 -22.56 15.38 2.60
C ARG A 594 -21.95 15.19 1.22
N SER A 595 -21.88 13.96 0.70
CA SER A 595 -21.45 13.67 -0.67
C SER A 595 -22.43 14.27 -1.70
N ILE A 596 -23.75 14.09 -1.52
CA ILE A 596 -24.78 14.66 -2.39
C ILE A 596 -24.75 16.19 -2.35
N PHE A 597 -24.67 16.79 -1.15
CA PHE A 597 -24.60 18.25 -0.99
C PHE A 597 -23.35 18.83 -1.66
N TYR A 598 -22.22 18.15 -1.51
CA TYR A 598 -20.97 18.53 -2.16
C TYR A 598 -21.11 18.51 -3.68
N MET A 599 -21.61 17.42 -4.27
CA MET A 599 -21.75 17.34 -5.73
C MET A 599 -22.71 18.40 -6.27
N ALA A 600 -23.84 18.61 -5.59
CA ALA A 600 -24.78 19.66 -5.94
C ALA A 600 -24.11 21.04 -5.90
N THR A 601 -23.24 21.30 -4.93
CA THR A 601 -22.58 22.60 -4.76
C THR A 601 -21.37 22.80 -5.69
N CYS A 602 -20.48 21.82 -5.78
CA CYS A 602 -19.22 21.87 -6.52
C CYS A 602 -19.44 22.16 -8.01
N TYR A 603 -20.50 21.60 -8.57
CA TYR A 603 -20.76 21.68 -10.00
C TYR A 603 -21.91 22.64 -10.37
N ASN A 604 -22.62 23.23 -9.39
CA ASN A 604 -23.66 24.21 -9.70
C ASN A 604 -23.13 25.41 -10.49
N GLY A 605 -23.85 25.77 -11.56
CA GLY A 605 -23.48 26.84 -12.49
C GLY A 605 -22.39 26.46 -13.50
N GLN A 606 -21.72 25.30 -13.34
CA GLN A 606 -20.72 24.85 -14.31
C GLN A 606 -21.40 24.53 -15.64
N LEU A 607 -20.84 25.06 -16.73
CA LEU A 607 -21.43 25.01 -18.08
C LEU A 607 -22.86 25.59 -18.15
N GLY A 608 -23.26 26.43 -17.19
CA GLY A 608 -24.62 26.97 -17.09
C GLY A 608 -25.65 25.99 -16.53
N ASN A 609 -25.23 24.83 -16.02
CA ASN A 609 -26.12 23.80 -15.50
C ASN A 609 -26.54 24.07 -14.06
N ASN A 610 -27.80 23.77 -13.72
CA ASN A 610 -28.28 23.73 -12.34
C ASN A 610 -28.13 22.31 -11.79
N TRP A 611 -27.45 22.19 -10.66
CA TRP A 611 -27.11 20.92 -10.00
C TRP A 611 -27.97 20.63 -8.76
N GLN A 612 -29.19 21.17 -8.73
CA GLN A 612 -30.17 20.83 -7.71
C GLN A 612 -30.37 19.32 -7.60
N ILE A 613 -30.58 18.83 -6.38
CA ILE A 613 -30.91 17.42 -6.18
C ILE A 613 -32.25 17.10 -6.88
N PRO A 614 -32.43 15.89 -7.42
CA PRO A 614 -33.66 15.52 -8.11
C PRO A 614 -34.91 15.70 -7.24
N THR A 615 -36.05 16.01 -7.85
CA THR A 615 -37.32 16.26 -7.14
C THR A 615 -37.82 15.07 -6.32
N ASN A 616 -37.36 13.87 -6.64
CA ASN A 616 -37.70 12.63 -5.96
C ASN A 616 -36.75 12.34 -4.77
N GLN A 617 -35.70 13.13 -4.57
CA GLN A 617 -34.82 13.11 -3.41
C GLN A 617 -35.25 14.21 -2.43
N ASN A 618 -35.75 13.82 -1.25
CA ASN A 618 -36.10 14.77 -0.22
C ASN A 618 -34.81 15.41 0.35
N GLN A 619 -34.70 16.74 0.36
CA GLN A 619 -33.53 17.41 0.97
C GLN A 619 -33.57 17.37 2.50
N ASP A 620 -34.76 17.41 3.10
CA ASP A 620 -34.92 17.52 4.55
C ASP A 620 -34.45 16.24 5.25
N ILE A 621 -34.67 15.07 4.63
CA ILE A 621 -34.14 13.81 5.15
C ILE A 621 -32.61 13.78 5.09
N LEU A 622 -32.01 14.29 4.01
CA LEU A 622 -30.54 14.38 3.90
C LEU A 622 -29.97 15.36 4.94
N LYS A 623 -30.64 16.49 5.17
CA LYS A 623 -30.24 17.46 6.21
C LYS A 623 -30.35 16.83 7.59
N GLN A 624 -31.45 16.11 7.87
CA GLN A 624 -31.61 15.37 9.13
C GLN A 624 -30.51 14.34 9.33
N TRP A 625 -30.17 13.57 8.29
CA TRP A 625 -29.10 12.57 8.36
C TRP A 625 -27.73 13.21 8.59
N HIS A 626 -27.44 14.32 7.92
CA HIS A 626 -26.21 15.08 8.11
C HIS A 626 -25.99 15.50 9.57
N TYR A 627 -27.02 16.04 10.24
CA TYR A 627 -26.89 16.44 11.66
C TYR A 627 -26.95 15.28 12.65
N ALA A 628 -27.61 14.17 12.27
CA ALA A 628 -27.68 12.97 13.11
C ALA A 628 -26.39 12.12 13.06
N ASP A 629 -25.60 12.25 12.00
CA ASP A 629 -24.38 11.50 11.71
C ASP A 629 -23.29 12.49 11.26
N LEU A 630 -22.75 13.24 12.22
CA LEU A 630 -21.69 14.23 11.99
C LEU A 630 -20.39 13.55 11.51
N PRO A 631 -19.46 14.28 10.87
CA PRO A 631 -18.22 13.71 10.38
C PRO A 631 -17.44 12.96 11.46
N ASP A 632 -17.16 11.69 11.18
CA ASP A 632 -16.37 10.83 12.04
C ASP A 632 -14.89 10.82 11.62
N ASN A 633 -14.06 10.13 12.41
CA ASN A 633 -12.63 10.06 12.14
C ASN A 633 -12.27 9.34 10.83
N TYR A 634 -13.12 8.44 10.34
CA TYR A 634 -12.94 7.81 9.04
C TYR A 634 -13.22 8.82 7.92
N GLU A 635 -14.32 9.55 7.99
CA GLU A 635 -14.70 10.53 6.99
C GLU A 635 -13.70 11.69 6.93
N ILE A 636 -13.22 12.17 8.07
CA ILE A 636 -12.15 13.19 8.14
C ILE A 636 -10.87 12.67 7.48
N ALA A 637 -10.42 11.46 7.79
CA ALA A 637 -9.21 10.90 7.18
C ALA A 637 -9.38 10.74 5.66
N ARG A 638 -10.52 10.21 5.23
CA ARG A 638 -10.87 10.03 3.82
C ARG A 638 -10.85 11.37 3.09
N HIS A 639 -11.42 12.40 3.70
CA HIS A 639 -11.48 13.75 3.16
C HIS A 639 -10.11 14.41 3.04
N GLU A 640 -9.25 14.29 4.05
CA GLU A 640 -7.86 14.76 3.99
C GLU A 640 -7.07 14.03 2.90
N TYR A 641 -7.31 12.72 2.73
CA TYR A 641 -6.67 11.95 1.69
C TYR A 641 -7.11 12.41 0.29
N ILE A 642 -8.42 12.55 0.05
CA ILE A 642 -8.94 13.05 -1.23
C ILE A 642 -8.45 14.48 -1.50
N TYR A 643 -8.38 15.34 -0.47
CA TYR A 643 -7.80 16.67 -0.62
C TYR A 643 -6.35 16.62 -1.11
N SER A 644 -5.55 15.66 -0.62
CA SER A 644 -4.17 15.46 -1.09
C SER A 644 -4.07 15.05 -2.57
N LEU A 645 -5.13 14.47 -3.14
CA LEU A 645 -5.20 14.03 -4.54
C LEU A 645 -5.82 15.10 -5.45
N GLN A 646 -7.01 15.58 -5.08
CA GLN A 646 -7.84 16.46 -5.90
C GLN A 646 -7.65 17.95 -5.59
N ASN A 647 -6.96 18.30 -4.50
CA ASN A 647 -6.73 19.68 -4.07
C ASN A 647 -8.03 20.50 -3.86
N ASN A 648 -9.13 19.84 -3.52
CA ASN A 648 -10.36 20.48 -3.09
C ASN A 648 -11.01 19.75 -1.92
N ARG A 649 -11.74 20.49 -1.10
CA ARG A 649 -12.33 20.01 0.15
C ARG A 649 -13.85 19.97 0.03
N ASN A 650 -14.47 18.88 0.49
CA ASN A 650 -15.92 18.86 0.74
C ASN A 650 -16.23 19.78 1.93
N PRO A 651 -16.94 20.90 1.70
CA PRO A 651 -17.16 21.91 2.73
C PRO A 651 -18.16 21.51 3.80
N TYR A 652 -18.98 20.48 3.53
CA TYR A 652 -19.96 19.98 4.47
C TYR A 652 -19.36 18.99 5.47
N ILE A 653 -18.16 18.48 5.20
CA ILE A 653 -17.34 17.73 6.16
C ILE A 653 -16.60 18.72 7.08
N ASP A 654 -16.02 19.77 6.52
CA ASP A 654 -15.28 20.76 7.30
C ASP A 654 -16.19 21.68 8.12
N SER A 655 -17.37 22.04 7.60
CA SER A 655 -18.31 22.98 8.20
C SER A 655 -19.73 22.43 8.12
N THR A 656 -20.18 21.77 9.17
CA THR A 656 -21.46 21.06 9.17
C THR A 656 -22.65 22.03 9.02
N ASP A 657 -22.55 23.28 9.46
CA ASP A 657 -23.63 24.26 9.29
C ASP A 657 -23.77 24.80 7.87
N PHE A 658 -22.78 24.63 6.98
CA PHE A 658 -22.93 25.16 5.62
C PHE A 658 -24.15 24.56 4.91
N VAL A 659 -24.58 23.36 5.33
CA VAL A 659 -25.79 22.69 4.86
C VAL A 659 -27.06 23.52 5.08
N CYS A 660 -27.21 24.25 6.20
CA CYS A 660 -28.43 25.02 6.47
C CYS A 660 -28.56 26.29 5.64
N HIS A 661 -27.49 26.74 5.00
CA HIS A 661 -27.47 27.95 4.18
C HIS A 661 -27.83 27.71 2.71
N VAL A 662 -28.08 26.46 2.32
CA VAL A 662 -28.35 26.07 0.94
C VAL A 662 -29.67 25.33 0.85
N ASN A 663 -30.53 25.79 -0.05
CA ASN A 663 -31.69 25.05 -0.51
C ASN A 663 -31.27 24.15 -1.67
N PHE A 664 -31.10 22.86 -1.43
CA PHE A 664 -30.57 21.95 -2.46
C PHE A 664 -31.61 21.57 -3.53
N SER A 665 -32.90 21.82 -3.29
CA SER A 665 -33.95 21.55 -4.28
C SER A 665 -34.05 22.58 -5.40
N ASN A 666 -33.44 23.76 -5.23
CA ASN A 666 -33.43 24.81 -6.25
C ASN A 666 -32.09 25.58 -6.34
N MET A 667 -31.09 25.18 -5.55
CA MET A 667 -29.77 25.80 -5.43
C MET A 667 -29.82 27.30 -5.09
N THR A 668 -30.69 27.70 -4.17
CA THR A 668 -30.74 29.07 -3.62
C THR A 668 -30.14 29.17 -2.23
N TYR A 669 -29.74 30.39 -1.84
CA TYR A 669 -29.33 30.70 -0.48
C TYR A 669 -30.53 30.71 0.47
N ASP A 670 -30.40 30.06 1.63
CA ASP A 670 -31.35 30.09 2.73
C ASP A 670 -30.74 30.74 3.99
N ALA A 671 -31.55 31.46 4.75
CA ALA A 671 -31.13 31.99 6.05
C ALA A 671 -31.18 30.87 7.10
N CYS A 672 -30.02 30.41 7.56
CA CYS A 672 -29.89 29.29 8.49
C CYS A 672 -30.60 29.50 9.85
N GLN A 673 -31.59 28.66 10.15
CA GLN A 673 -32.38 28.67 11.39
C GLN A 673 -31.95 27.58 12.40
N VAL A 674 -30.66 27.36 12.62
CA VAL A 674 -30.15 26.43 13.64
C VAL A 674 -29.92 27.16 14.98
N GLY A 675 -30.12 26.50 16.11
CA GLY A 675 -29.93 27.09 17.44
C GLY A 675 -28.47 27.52 17.69
N LEU A 676 -28.27 28.64 18.39
CA LEU A 676 -26.94 29.26 18.59
C LEU A 676 -25.88 28.30 19.16
N GLN A 677 -26.25 27.46 20.14
CA GLN A 677 -25.32 26.52 20.77
C GLN A 677 -24.93 25.37 19.83
N GLU A 678 -25.90 24.83 19.09
CA GLU A 678 -25.71 23.76 18.11
C GLU A 678 -24.80 24.23 16.96
N LYS A 679 -24.97 25.48 16.51
CA LYS A 679 -24.08 26.13 15.55
C LYS A 679 -22.63 26.25 16.03
N LEU A 680 -22.43 26.47 17.33
CA LEU A 680 -21.08 26.60 17.88
C LEU A 680 -20.39 25.24 18.00
N GLU A 681 -21.09 24.23 18.52
CA GLU A 681 -20.53 22.90 18.76
C GLU A 681 -20.22 22.16 17.46
N ALA A 682 -21.09 22.25 16.45
CA ALA A 682 -20.94 21.51 15.20
C ALA A 682 -19.85 22.07 14.25
N ASN A 683 -19.40 23.31 14.48
CA ASN A 683 -18.36 23.96 13.66
C ASN A 683 -17.05 24.23 14.41
N PHE A 684 -16.96 23.86 15.68
CA PHE A 684 -15.72 24.10 16.41
C PHE A 684 -14.68 23.03 16.09
N SER A 685 -13.67 23.45 15.33
CA SER A 685 -12.54 22.60 14.98
C SER A 685 -11.29 23.08 15.72
N VAL A 686 -10.55 22.13 16.31
CA VAL A 686 -9.23 22.35 16.88
C VAL A 686 -8.27 21.38 16.20
N PHE A 687 -7.19 21.89 15.62
CA PHE A 687 -6.31 21.09 14.77
C PHE A 687 -4.91 21.69 14.58
N PRO A 688 -3.89 20.90 14.20
CA PRO A 688 -3.86 19.46 14.34
C PRO A 688 -3.96 19.08 15.82
N VAL A 689 -4.68 17.99 16.10
CA VAL A 689 -4.65 17.33 17.41
C VAL A 689 -4.16 15.91 17.14
N PRO A 690 -2.98 15.52 17.66
CA PRO A 690 -2.04 16.30 18.48
C PRO A 690 -1.28 17.35 17.66
N SER A 691 -0.57 18.25 18.33
CA SER A 691 0.38 19.17 17.69
C SER A 691 1.69 19.30 18.43
N ASN A 692 2.78 19.39 17.66
CA ASN A 692 4.15 19.57 18.18
C ASN A 692 4.69 20.97 17.86
N ASN A 693 3.88 21.83 17.21
CA ASN A 693 4.32 23.15 16.75
C ASN A 693 3.24 24.22 16.92
N LYS A 694 2.07 24.03 16.30
CA LYS A 694 0.97 25.01 16.36
C LYS A 694 -0.37 24.30 16.44
N VAL A 695 -1.25 24.77 17.30
CA VAL A 695 -2.67 24.37 17.37
C VAL A 695 -3.49 25.53 16.85
N TYR A 696 -4.30 25.27 15.85
CA TYR A 696 -5.30 26.17 15.30
C TYR A 696 -6.66 25.83 15.89
N ALA A 697 -7.48 26.85 16.06
CA ALA A 697 -8.86 26.68 16.42
C ALA A 697 -9.73 27.64 15.63
N GLN A 698 -10.85 27.17 15.13
CA GLN A 698 -11.79 27.99 14.37
C GLN A 698 -13.22 27.52 14.61
N VAL A 699 -14.15 28.46 14.55
CA VAL A 699 -15.58 28.19 14.51
C VAL A 699 -16.04 28.60 13.12
N ASN A 700 -16.19 27.64 12.21
CA ASN A 700 -16.38 27.94 10.78
C ASN A 700 -17.57 28.88 10.54
N GLY A 701 -17.33 29.95 9.79
CA GLY A 701 -18.31 31.00 9.52
C GLY A 701 -18.43 32.09 10.58
N LEU A 702 -17.67 32.03 11.68
CA LEU A 702 -17.66 33.02 12.76
C LEU A 702 -16.24 33.48 13.10
N ASN A 703 -16.12 34.70 13.64
CA ASN A 703 -14.87 35.17 14.21
C ASN A 703 -14.78 34.85 15.70
N ILE A 704 -13.60 34.41 16.14
CA ILE A 704 -13.24 34.26 17.55
C ILE A 704 -12.96 35.65 18.13
N VAL A 705 -13.71 35.99 19.18
CA VAL A 705 -13.60 37.27 19.91
C VAL A 705 -12.92 37.12 21.28
N SER A 706 -12.81 35.89 21.79
CA SER A 706 -12.06 35.57 23.02
C SER A 706 -11.67 34.09 23.07
N TYR A 707 -10.69 33.75 23.90
CA TYR A 707 -10.41 32.36 24.26
C TYR A 707 -9.79 32.23 25.65
N SER A 708 -9.88 31.03 26.23
CA SER A 708 -9.14 30.59 27.41
C SER A 708 -8.67 29.14 27.20
N VAL A 709 -7.44 28.85 27.59
CA VAL A 709 -6.87 27.50 27.62
C VAL A 709 -6.64 27.09 29.06
N SER A 710 -7.12 25.92 29.44
CA SER A 710 -6.88 25.31 30.75
C SER A 710 -6.21 23.95 30.61
N ASP A 711 -5.42 23.54 31.61
CA ASP A 711 -4.90 22.17 31.67
C ASP A 711 -5.96 21.16 32.13
N ALA A 712 -5.60 19.86 32.15
CA ALA A 712 -6.48 18.78 32.59
C ALA A 712 -6.93 18.88 34.05
N GLN A 713 -6.32 19.75 34.88
CA GLN A 713 -6.75 20.03 36.25
C GLN A 713 -7.63 21.30 36.34
N GLY A 714 -7.96 21.91 35.20
CA GLY A 714 -8.79 23.12 35.12
C GLY A 714 -8.04 24.41 35.44
N ARG A 715 -6.71 24.39 35.55
CA ARG A 715 -5.92 25.61 35.78
C ARG A 715 -5.77 26.37 34.46
N GLU A 716 -6.15 27.64 34.44
CA GLU A 716 -5.98 28.49 33.27
C GLU A 716 -4.50 28.72 32.97
N ILE A 717 -4.10 28.43 31.74
CA ILE A 717 -2.73 28.60 31.23
C ILE A 717 -2.59 29.94 30.51
N MET A 718 -3.59 30.29 29.70
CA MET A 718 -3.61 31.55 28.95
C MET A 718 -5.01 31.91 28.49
N SER A 719 -5.27 33.20 28.32
CA SER A 719 -6.52 33.72 27.79
C SER A 719 -6.31 35.03 27.04
N ALA A 720 -7.25 35.38 26.17
CA ALA A 720 -7.32 36.69 25.52
C ALA A 720 -8.77 37.07 25.22
N THR A 721 -9.03 38.37 25.16
CA THR A 721 -10.35 38.96 24.84
C THR A 721 -10.19 40.08 23.81
N THR A 722 -11.31 40.55 23.26
CA THR A 722 -11.33 41.63 22.26
C THR A 722 -10.58 41.25 20.96
N LEU A 723 -10.71 39.99 20.56
CA LEU A 723 -10.17 39.46 19.32
C LEU A 723 -11.16 39.67 18.16
N ASN A 724 -10.67 39.47 16.94
CA ASN A 724 -11.50 39.39 15.74
C ASN A 724 -10.79 38.47 14.73
N LEU A 725 -10.67 37.19 15.09
CA LEU A 725 -9.86 36.23 14.35
C LEU A 725 -10.74 35.19 13.66
N PRO A 726 -10.61 34.98 12.34
CA PRO A 726 -11.28 33.86 11.68
C PRO A 726 -10.67 32.51 12.10
N VAL A 727 -9.38 32.50 12.45
CA VAL A 727 -8.65 31.35 12.98
C VAL A 727 -7.76 31.81 14.13
N LEU A 728 -7.88 31.17 15.28
CA LEU A 728 -6.98 31.33 16.42
C LEU A 728 -5.76 30.42 16.23
N GLU A 729 -4.56 30.97 16.37
CA GLU A 729 -3.31 30.22 16.35
C GLU A 729 -2.68 30.22 17.76
N LEU A 730 -2.41 29.03 18.29
CA LEU A 730 -1.72 28.80 19.55
C LEU A 730 -0.39 28.09 19.27
N SER A 731 0.71 28.70 19.72
CA SER A 731 2.06 28.13 19.56
C SER A 731 2.33 27.08 20.64
N ALA A 732 2.79 25.90 20.24
CA ALA A 732 3.00 24.74 21.11
C ALA A 732 4.11 24.96 22.15
N ASP A 733 5.09 25.84 21.85
CA ASP A 733 6.17 26.24 22.76
C ASP A 733 5.69 26.88 24.08
N LYS A 734 4.41 27.28 24.14
CA LYS A 734 3.76 27.81 25.35
C LYS A 734 3.19 26.73 26.27
N PHE A 735 3.22 25.48 25.86
CA PHE A 735 2.62 24.35 26.56
C PHE A 735 3.67 23.28 26.84
N LYS A 736 3.48 22.54 27.94
CA LYS A 736 4.16 21.26 28.13
C LYS A 736 3.38 20.15 27.43
N SER A 737 4.01 19.02 27.14
CA SER A 737 3.31 17.84 26.65
C SER A 737 2.17 17.47 27.60
N GLY A 738 0.96 17.29 27.06
CA GLY A 738 -0.25 17.07 27.86
C GLY A 738 -1.55 17.41 27.14
N VAL A 739 -2.67 17.19 27.85
CA VAL A 739 -4.03 17.48 27.38
C VAL A 739 -4.51 18.82 27.93
N TYR A 740 -5.11 19.63 27.07
CA TYR A 740 -5.62 20.96 27.37
C TYR A 740 -7.06 21.10 26.90
N ILE A 741 -7.82 21.97 27.56
CA ILE A 741 -9.17 22.36 27.17
C ILE A 741 -9.07 23.78 26.61
N LEU A 742 -9.43 23.96 25.34
CA LEU A 742 -9.59 25.26 24.71
C LEU A 742 -11.07 25.63 24.71
N LYS A 743 -11.39 26.77 25.31
CA LYS A 743 -12.69 27.41 25.20
C LYS A 743 -12.56 28.69 24.38
N VAL A 744 -13.38 28.86 23.35
CA VAL A 744 -13.43 30.05 22.51
C VAL A 744 -14.78 30.74 22.65
N GLY A 745 -14.78 32.06 22.58
CA GLY A 745 -15.98 32.89 22.47
C GLY A 745 -16.08 33.53 21.09
N THR A 746 -17.29 33.56 20.54
CA THR A 746 -17.66 34.23 19.29
C THR A 746 -18.79 35.22 19.55
N GLU A 747 -19.28 35.89 18.50
CA GLU A 747 -20.49 36.73 18.58
C GLU A 747 -21.77 35.97 18.95
N LEU A 748 -21.78 34.64 18.82
CA LEU A 748 -22.96 33.80 19.07
C LEU A 748 -22.92 33.09 20.44
N GLY A 749 -21.79 33.09 21.15
CA GLY A 749 -21.64 32.41 22.44
C GLY A 749 -20.25 31.82 22.66
N THR A 750 -20.15 30.76 23.46
CA THR A 750 -18.87 30.09 23.74
C THR A 750 -18.94 28.59 23.48
N VAL A 751 -17.86 28.00 22.98
CA VAL A 751 -17.70 26.56 22.75
C VAL A 751 -16.33 26.09 23.21
N GLN A 752 -16.19 24.81 23.54
CA GLN A 752 -14.94 24.24 24.00
C GLN A 752 -14.64 22.88 23.37
N SER A 753 -13.37 22.54 23.33
CA SER A 753 -12.84 21.27 22.82
C SER A 753 -11.48 21.02 23.45
N SER A 754 -11.05 19.77 23.48
CA SER A 754 -9.73 19.41 23.98
C SER A 754 -8.69 19.33 22.86
N PHE A 755 -7.43 19.65 23.16
CA PHE A 755 -6.29 19.39 22.29
C PHE A 755 -5.12 18.77 23.05
N ILE A 756 -4.19 18.18 22.31
CA ILE A 756 -3.04 17.44 22.84
C ILE A 756 -1.75 18.08 22.29
N ILE A 757 -0.80 18.34 23.16
CA ILE A 757 0.59 18.70 22.82
C ILE A 757 1.48 17.50 23.15
N GLU A 758 2.31 17.06 22.21
CA GLU A 758 3.30 15.99 22.42
C GLU A 758 4.70 16.53 22.73
#